data_AF-A0A6J5FET0-F1
#
_entry.id   AF-A0A6J5FET0-F1
#
_cell.length_a   1.000
_cell.length_b   1.000
_cell.length_c   1.000
_cell.angle_alpha   90.00
_cell.angle_beta   90.00
_cell.angle_gamma   90.00
#
_symmetry.space_group_name_H-M   'P 1'
#
loop_
_entity.id
_entity.type
_entity.pdbx_description
1 polymer ?
#
loop_
_entity_poly.entity_id
_entity_poly.type
_entity_poly.pdbx_seq_one_letter_code
_entity_poly.pdbx_strand_id
1 'polypeptide(L)'
;MSASLYLGLGWLPPAPDDFTRRCREIAASIAASNEPVGAQIAALARHALDSSQLNRLAALIETVRENGRSLEPLVPLTLGLVCNATSDTLRAALVASAARHGFALTCVGTGYNQVVQDALSPDSALNRARPEIVLLALDHRALPLQPMPGNEAASAQMIEEAAQHIDLVVRGIRQNSGAVCIVQTLARPPETLFGSLDYRTAGTWRTLCEGFNRRLADGLDGSPNLLLDVAGIAETVGLATWHDPAMWNLAKLPFSDDALPLYADHVGRVIAAWRGKSRRCLILDLDNTVWGGVIGDDGLDNIRIAEGDAVGEAHRSVQAAALALRERGVVLAVSSKNDDDVARAPFREHPEMLLREDHIAVFQANWQDKASNITAIAENLALGLESMAFLDDNPAERGLVREFTSQVCVPEVGDDPALYARTLFASGAFEATLYSDEDRARASFYQANARRVALQQQAGDLAAYLRSLDMELTFKPFDSQGRARIAQLIGKSNQFNLTTRRYSEAEVEALEHAADCLTLQVRLKDVFADNGMISVIVARLREDALEIDTWLMSCRVLGRKVEHAVLQKLCAYAQAVGARSIVGEYRPTARNRMVEQHYANFGFALRERDADGRTVWTLDPTQGPGEELPMRIVDLTTTPERALDGV
;
A
#
# COMPACT_ATOMS: atom_id res chain seq x y z
N MET A 1 17.59 23.62 7.64
CA MET A 1 17.45 22.88 6.38
C MET A 1 16.82 21.49 6.54
N SER A 2 16.99 20.75 7.66
CA SER A 2 16.33 19.43 7.78
C SER A 2 14.81 19.51 8.03
N ALA A 3 14.34 20.32 8.99
CA ALA A 3 12.90 20.40 9.29
C ALA A 3 12.06 20.95 8.12
N SER A 4 12.64 21.83 7.29
CA SER A 4 11.98 22.38 6.10
C SER A 4 11.68 21.32 5.03
N LEU A 5 12.51 20.27 4.92
CA LEU A 5 12.20 19.12 4.06
C LEU A 5 10.88 18.47 4.48
N TYR A 6 10.61 18.38 5.79
CA TYR A 6 9.43 17.71 6.33
C TYR A 6 8.20 18.62 6.38
N LEU A 7 8.30 19.78 7.03
CA LEU A 7 7.18 20.72 7.17
C LEU A 7 6.70 21.24 5.80
N GLY A 8 7.63 21.46 4.87
CA GLY A 8 7.31 21.90 3.51
C GLY A 8 7.02 20.76 2.52
N LEU A 9 7.00 19.49 2.95
CA LEU A 9 6.88 18.33 2.06
C LEU A 9 7.87 18.38 0.88
N GLY A 10 9.13 18.73 1.13
CA GLY A 10 10.13 19.07 0.11
C GLY A 10 10.52 17.93 -0.84
N TRP A 11 10.00 16.72 -0.64
CA TRP A 11 10.05 15.62 -1.63
C TRP A 11 9.01 15.77 -2.74
N LEU A 12 8.13 16.78 -2.70
CA LEU A 12 7.15 17.09 -3.72
C LEU A 12 7.56 18.36 -4.49
N PRO A 13 7.17 18.50 -5.78
CA PRO A 13 7.34 19.74 -6.49
C PRO A 13 6.56 20.88 -5.81
N PRO A 14 7.05 22.13 -5.85
CA PRO A 14 6.33 23.28 -5.34
C PRO A 14 5.01 23.49 -6.08
N ALA A 15 3.98 23.98 -5.40
CA ALA A 15 2.71 24.31 -6.03
C ALA A 15 2.93 25.30 -7.20
N PRO A 16 2.26 25.10 -8.36
CA PRO A 16 2.41 26.00 -9.49
C PRO A 16 1.82 27.38 -9.18
N ASP A 17 2.40 28.44 -9.76
CA ASP A 17 1.93 29.83 -9.56
C ASP A 17 0.45 30.02 -9.94
N ASP A 18 -0.05 29.21 -10.88
CA ASP A 18 -1.42 29.25 -11.36
C ASP A 18 -2.37 28.28 -10.62
N PHE A 19 -1.95 27.69 -9.49
CA PHE A 19 -2.73 26.74 -8.68
C PHE A 19 -4.16 27.23 -8.42
N THR A 20 -4.29 28.48 -7.97
CA THR A 20 -5.61 29.07 -7.66
C THR A 20 -6.48 29.21 -8.92
N ARG A 21 -5.88 29.55 -10.07
CA ARG A 21 -6.59 29.66 -11.35
C ARG A 21 -7.10 28.29 -11.77
N ARG A 22 -6.24 27.26 -11.73
CA ARG A 22 -6.59 25.88 -12.08
C ARG A 22 -7.75 25.34 -11.22
N CYS A 23 -7.73 25.58 -9.90
CA CYS A 23 -8.86 25.20 -9.03
C CYS A 23 -10.18 25.86 -9.47
N ARG A 24 -10.15 27.14 -9.87
CA ARG A 24 -11.35 27.86 -10.35
C ARG A 24 -11.83 27.35 -11.70
N GLU A 25 -10.91 27.01 -12.60
CA GLU A 25 -11.24 26.43 -13.92
C GLU A 25 -11.95 25.07 -13.75
N ILE A 26 -11.45 24.22 -12.86
CA ILE A 26 -12.11 22.95 -12.52
C ILE A 26 -13.51 23.23 -11.96
N ALA A 27 -13.64 24.15 -10.99
CA ALA A 27 -14.94 24.51 -10.42
C ALA A 27 -15.93 25.05 -11.46
N ALA A 28 -15.47 25.94 -12.35
CA ALA A 28 -16.30 26.52 -13.41
C ALA A 28 -16.74 25.47 -14.44
N SER A 29 -15.90 24.47 -14.71
CA SER A 29 -16.23 23.40 -15.65
C SER A 29 -17.29 22.42 -15.13
N ILE A 30 -17.63 22.43 -13.83
CA ILE A 30 -18.63 21.52 -13.23
C ILE A 30 -19.99 21.64 -13.92
N ALA A 31 -20.42 22.86 -14.26
CA ALA A 31 -21.70 23.08 -14.95
C ALA A 31 -21.62 22.83 -16.46
N ALA A 32 -20.41 22.76 -17.03
CA ALA A 32 -20.18 22.75 -18.48
C ALA A 32 -19.87 21.37 -19.06
N SER A 33 -19.40 20.41 -18.25
CA SER A 33 -19.00 19.08 -18.71
C SER A 33 -19.20 18.02 -17.62
N ASN A 34 -19.61 16.82 -18.04
CA ASN A 34 -19.72 15.64 -17.18
C ASN A 34 -18.42 14.81 -17.12
N GLU A 35 -17.33 15.25 -17.78
CA GLU A 35 -16.06 14.52 -17.74
C GLU A 35 -15.49 14.44 -16.31
N PRO A 36 -14.92 13.30 -15.89
CA PRO A 36 -14.30 13.16 -14.58
C PRO A 36 -13.15 14.14 -14.36
N VAL A 37 -13.06 14.71 -13.15
CA VAL A 37 -12.01 15.69 -12.79
C VAL A 37 -11.00 15.16 -11.79
N GLY A 38 -11.15 13.91 -11.35
CA GLY A 38 -10.28 13.31 -10.34
C GLY A 38 -8.80 13.32 -10.71
N ALA A 39 -8.46 13.12 -11.99
CA ALA A 39 -7.08 13.17 -12.46
C ALA A 39 -6.46 14.56 -12.32
N GLN A 40 -7.23 15.62 -12.59
CA GLN A 40 -6.79 17.02 -12.47
C GLN A 40 -6.60 17.39 -11.00
N ILE A 41 -7.53 16.98 -10.14
CA ILE A 41 -7.44 17.15 -8.68
C ILE A 41 -6.21 16.40 -8.12
N ALA A 42 -6.00 15.15 -8.53
CA ALA A 42 -4.83 14.36 -8.13
C ALA A 42 -3.52 15.00 -8.60
N ALA A 43 -3.49 15.62 -9.77
CA ALA A 43 -2.32 16.36 -10.26
C ALA A 43 -2.01 17.59 -9.39
N LEU A 44 -3.04 18.35 -9.00
CA LEU A 44 -2.87 19.48 -8.08
C LEU A 44 -2.40 19.01 -6.69
N ALA A 45 -2.99 17.94 -6.16
CA ALA A 45 -2.65 17.37 -4.86
C ALA A 45 -1.21 16.85 -4.76
N ARG A 46 -0.56 16.51 -5.88
CA ARG A 46 0.81 15.98 -5.94
C ARG A 46 1.93 17.03 -5.78
N HIS A 47 1.57 18.27 -5.44
CA HIS A 47 2.52 19.31 -5.07
C HIS A 47 2.64 19.45 -3.54
N ALA A 48 3.70 20.12 -3.10
CA ALA A 48 3.88 20.61 -1.74
C ALA A 48 2.88 21.76 -1.47
N LEU A 49 1.68 21.40 -0.99
CA LEU A 49 0.61 22.35 -0.70
C LEU A 49 0.69 22.85 0.75
N ASP A 50 0.55 24.16 0.94
CA ASP A 50 0.37 24.77 2.26
C ASP A 50 -1.06 24.61 2.81
N SER A 51 -1.31 25.02 4.06
CA SER A 51 -2.63 24.94 4.70
C SER A 51 -3.74 25.66 3.92
N SER A 52 -3.45 26.81 3.30
CA SER A 52 -4.43 27.58 2.53
C SER A 52 -4.79 26.88 1.22
N GLN A 53 -3.79 26.35 0.53
CA GLN A 53 -3.95 25.59 -0.70
C GLN A 53 -4.68 24.26 -0.46
N LEU A 54 -4.38 23.56 0.64
CA LEU A 54 -5.10 22.36 1.06
C LEU A 54 -6.58 22.66 1.32
N ASN A 55 -6.89 23.74 2.06
CA ASN A 55 -8.27 24.16 2.28
C ASN A 55 -9.02 24.45 0.96
N ARG A 56 -8.36 25.14 0.02
CA ARG A 56 -8.94 25.42 -1.31
C ARG A 56 -9.21 24.14 -2.10
N LEU A 57 -8.28 23.18 -2.09
CA LEU A 57 -8.44 21.93 -2.82
C LEU A 57 -9.51 21.04 -2.19
N ALA A 58 -9.60 21.00 -0.87
CA ALA A 58 -10.67 20.28 -0.16
C ALA A 58 -12.05 20.86 -0.50
N ALA A 59 -12.20 22.19 -0.46
CA ALA A 59 -13.45 22.85 -0.85
C ALA A 59 -13.85 22.56 -2.31
N LEU A 60 -12.87 22.48 -3.22
CA LEU A 60 -13.11 22.07 -4.61
C LEU A 60 -13.62 20.62 -4.69
N ILE A 61 -12.99 19.69 -3.96
CA ILE A 61 -13.40 18.27 -3.93
C ILE A 61 -14.85 18.14 -3.43
N GLU A 62 -15.20 18.84 -2.34
CA GLU A 62 -16.58 18.84 -1.82
C GLU A 62 -17.56 19.44 -2.83
N THR A 63 -17.22 20.58 -3.46
CA THR A 63 -18.07 21.20 -4.48
C THR A 63 -18.32 20.24 -5.66
N VAL A 64 -17.28 19.55 -6.14
CA VAL A 64 -17.41 18.56 -7.23
C VAL A 64 -18.34 17.41 -6.81
N ARG A 65 -18.21 16.93 -5.57
CA ARG A 65 -19.02 15.84 -5.02
C ARG A 65 -20.50 16.24 -4.86
N GLU A 66 -20.77 17.41 -4.29
CA GLU A 66 -22.14 17.93 -4.08
C GLU A 66 -22.89 18.13 -5.40
N ASN A 67 -22.17 18.48 -6.47
CA ASN A 67 -22.74 18.63 -7.80
C ASN A 67 -22.82 17.30 -8.58
N GLY A 68 -22.52 16.16 -7.94
CA GLY A 68 -22.66 14.82 -8.54
C GLY A 68 -21.66 14.51 -9.65
N ARG A 69 -20.59 15.30 -9.81
CA ARG A 69 -19.58 15.09 -10.85
C ARG A 69 -18.57 14.02 -10.41
N SER A 70 -18.18 13.16 -11.36
CA SER A 70 -17.26 12.05 -11.08
C SER A 70 -15.86 12.53 -10.65
N LEU A 71 -15.36 11.92 -9.58
CA LEU A 71 -13.99 12.10 -9.07
C LEU A 71 -13.05 11.00 -9.56
N GLU A 72 -13.43 10.18 -10.55
CA GLU A 72 -12.53 9.17 -11.10
C GLU A 72 -11.24 9.80 -11.67
N PRO A 73 -10.07 9.14 -11.51
CA PRO A 73 -9.88 7.78 -10.98
C PRO A 73 -9.64 7.73 -9.45
N LEU A 74 -9.96 8.79 -8.70
CA LEU A 74 -9.86 8.76 -7.24
C LEU A 74 -10.86 7.77 -6.67
N VAL A 75 -10.38 6.87 -5.80
CA VAL A 75 -11.22 5.84 -5.18
C VAL A 75 -11.99 6.48 -4.02
N PRO A 76 -13.34 6.41 -4.00
CA PRO A 76 -14.12 6.86 -2.85
C PRO A 76 -13.67 6.16 -1.57
N LEU A 77 -13.55 6.91 -0.47
CA LEU A 77 -13.20 6.37 0.84
C LEU A 77 -13.89 7.19 1.91
N THR A 78 -14.59 6.55 2.85
CA THR A 78 -15.14 7.24 4.03
C THR A 78 -14.22 7.04 5.23
N LEU A 79 -13.69 8.15 5.76
CA LEU A 79 -12.90 8.21 6.98
C LEU A 79 -13.72 8.83 8.10
N GLY A 80 -13.83 8.11 9.23
CA GLY A 80 -14.28 8.70 10.48
C GLY A 80 -13.13 9.42 11.18
N LEU A 81 -13.36 10.63 11.67
CA LEU A 81 -12.37 11.39 12.44
C LEU A 81 -12.87 11.59 13.86
N VAL A 82 -12.16 10.99 14.82
CA VAL A 82 -12.37 11.17 16.25
C VAL A 82 -11.21 11.98 16.80
N CYS A 83 -11.49 13.17 17.33
CA CYS A 83 -10.48 14.13 17.75
C CYS A 83 -10.89 14.81 19.06
N ASN A 84 -9.93 15.06 19.96
CA ASN A 84 -10.13 15.81 21.22
C ASN A 84 -9.88 17.32 21.07
N ALA A 85 -9.54 17.76 19.85
CA ALA A 85 -9.11 19.10 19.50
C ALA A 85 -9.97 19.66 18.36
N THR A 86 -9.80 20.93 18.03
CA THR A 86 -10.46 21.53 16.85
C THR A 86 -9.99 20.83 15.58
N SER A 87 -10.92 20.38 14.74
CA SER A 87 -10.65 19.42 13.66
C SER A 87 -10.96 19.91 12.24
N ASP A 88 -11.53 21.11 12.06
CA ASP A 88 -11.99 21.55 10.73
C ASP A 88 -10.86 21.75 9.73
N THR A 89 -9.76 22.39 10.14
CA THR A 89 -8.55 22.53 9.30
C THR A 89 -7.91 21.19 9.01
N LEU A 90 -7.86 20.29 10.01
CA LEU A 90 -7.38 18.92 9.85
C LEU A 90 -8.22 18.13 8.85
N ARG A 91 -9.54 18.24 8.92
CA ARG A 91 -10.46 17.57 7.99
C ARG A 91 -10.17 17.96 6.54
N ALA A 92 -10.04 19.27 6.29
CA ALA A 92 -9.72 19.77 4.96
C ALA A 92 -8.34 19.28 4.48
N ALA A 93 -7.33 19.34 5.35
CA ALA A 93 -5.99 18.84 5.03
C ALA A 93 -5.98 17.33 4.69
N LEU A 94 -6.74 16.51 5.43
CA LEU A 94 -6.90 15.08 5.17
C LEU A 94 -7.57 14.83 3.81
N VAL A 95 -8.65 15.55 3.50
CA VAL A 95 -9.38 15.40 2.22
C VAL A 95 -8.47 15.73 1.03
N ALA A 96 -7.78 16.86 1.07
CA ALA A 96 -6.89 17.28 0.00
C ALA A 96 -5.65 16.36 -0.12
N SER A 97 -5.04 15.96 1.00
CA SER A 97 -3.85 15.09 0.99
C SER A 97 -4.19 13.67 0.53
N ALA A 98 -5.37 13.13 0.86
CA ALA A 98 -5.79 11.81 0.40
C ALA A 98 -5.92 11.72 -1.14
N ALA A 99 -6.23 12.83 -1.82
CA ALA A 99 -6.27 12.88 -3.28
C ALA A 99 -4.90 12.63 -3.92
N ARG A 100 -3.80 13.05 -3.28
CA ARG A 100 -2.42 12.74 -3.67
C ARG A 100 -2.16 11.23 -3.70
N HIS A 101 -2.79 10.51 -2.77
CA HIS A 101 -2.71 9.06 -2.61
C HIS A 101 -3.79 8.30 -3.40
N GLY A 102 -4.56 9.03 -4.22
CA GLY A 102 -5.54 8.46 -5.14
C GLY A 102 -6.90 8.14 -4.50
N PHE A 103 -7.30 8.87 -3.45
CA PHE A 103 -8.59 8.71 -2.80
C PHE A 103 -9.44 9.98 -2.85
N ALA A 104 -10.74 9.80 -3.08
CA ALA A 104 -11.75 10.82 -2.92
C ALA A 104 -12.32 10.67 -1.49
N LEU A 105 -11.62 11.26 -0.52
CA LEU A 105 -11.92 11.08 0.89
C LEU A 105 -13.16 11.87 1.29
N THR A 106 -14.13 11.19 1.91
CA THR A 106 -15.20 11.81 2.69
C THR A 106 -14.81 11.70 4.15
N CYS A 107 -14.62 12.83 4.83
CA CYS A 107 -14.18 12.85 6.22
C CYS A 107 -15.34 13.25 7.15
N VAL A 108 -15.81 12.31 7.95
CA VAL A 108 -16.92 12.50 8.89
C VAL A 108 -16.37 12.74 10.28
N GLY A 109 -16.50 13.97 10.77
CA GLY A 109 -16.04 14.35 12.10
C GLY A 109 -17.07 14.10 13.20
N THR A 110 -16.58 13.89 14.42
CA THR A 110 -17.36 13.92 15.66
C THR A 110 -17.50 15.34 16.22
N GLY A 111 -18.45 15.53 17.15
CA GLY A 111 -18.48 16.75 17.96
C GLY A 111 -17.23 16.88 18.84
N TYR A 112 -16.85 18.11 19.21
CA TYR A 112 -15.70 18.34 20.09
C TYR A 112 -15.86 17.56 21.41
N ASN A 113 -14.84 16.77 21.75
CA ASN A 113 -14.72 16.01 23.01
C ASN A 113 -15.82 14.95 23.25
N GLN A 114 -16.40 14.36 22.19
CA GLN A 114 -17.41 13.28 22.28
C GLN A 114 -16.86 11.89 21.92
N VAL A 115 -15.54 11.70 22.03
CA VAL A 115 -14.77 10.49 21.62
C VAL A 115 -15.46 9.17 22.00
N VAL A 116 -15.72 8.96 23.30
CA VAL A 116 -16.31 7.70 23.80
C VAL A 116 -17.78 7.57 23.41
N GLN A 117 -18.54 8.66 23.45
CA GLN A 117 -19.97 8.64 23.14
C GLN A 117 -20.21 8.29 21.67
N ASP A 118 -19.43 8.87 20.76
CA ASP A 118 -19.56 8.61 19.33
C ASP A 118 -19.09 7.21 18.94
N ALA A 119 -18.10 6.66 19.64
CA ALA A 119 -17.64 5.29 19.42
C ALA A 119 -18.68 4.24 19.90
N LEU A 120 -19.22 4.43 21.11
CA LEU A 120 -20.10 3.44 21.74
C LEU A 120 -21.56 3.51 21.29
N SER A 121 -22.04 4.68 20.86
CA SER A 121 -23.44 4.86 20.43
C SER A 121 -23.65 4.37 19.00
N PRO A 122 -24.50 3.36 18.74
CA PRO A 122 -24.81 2.90 17.38
C PRO A 122 -25.40 4.01 16.48
N ASP A 123 -26.10 4.97 17.11
CA ASP A 123 -26.75 6.11 16.44
C ASP A 123 -25.86 7.36 16.39
N SER A 124 -24.55 7.25 16.58
CA SER A 124 -23.66 8.40 16.39
C SER A 124 -23.57 8.77 14.90
N ALA A 125 -23.23 10.04 14.60
CA ALA A 125 -22.99 10.46 13.22
C ALA A 125 -21.85 9.65 12.57
N LEU A 126 -20.83 9.31 13.37
CA LEU A 126 -19.71 8.45 13.00
C LEU A 126 -20.19 7.06 12.57
N ASN A 127 -20.96 6.36 13.41
CA ASN A 127 -21.39 4.98 13.13
C ASN A 127 -22.44 4.92 12.01
N ARG A 128 -23.35 5.90 11.92
CA ARG A 128 -24.30 6.00 10.81
C ARG A 128 -23.63 6.22 9.45
N ALA A 129 -22.49 6.91 9.42
CA ALA A 129 -21.74 7.11 8.19
C ALA A 129 -21.07 5.83 7.67
N ARG A 130 -21.02 4.76 8.47
CA ARG A 130 -20.36 3.48 8.15
C ARG A 130 -18.98 3.68 7.53
N PRO A 131 -18.06 4.38 8.23
CA PRO A 131 -16.72 4.62 7.72
C PRO A 131 -16.02 3.28 7.49
N GLU A 132 -15.17 3.23 6.49
CA GLU A 132 -14.35 2.04 6.24
C GLU A 132 -13.13 2.00 7.17
N ILE A 133 -12.71 3.19 7.62
CA ILE A 133 -11.58 3.40 8.52
C ILE A 133 -11.86 4.60 9.44
N VAL A 134 -11.39 4.54 10.69
CA VAL A 134 -11.53 5.62 11.67
C VAL A 134 -10.16 6.04 12.19
N LEU A 135 -9.85 7.33 12.12
CA LEU A 135 -8.65 7.92 12.72
C LEU A 135 -8.97 8.42 14.13
N LEU A 136 -8.27 7.86 15.13
CA LEU A 136 -8.25 8.36 16.50
C LEU A 136 -7.14 9.40 16.64
N ALA A 137 -7.43 10.64 16.25
CA ALA A 137 -6.52 11.78 16.32
C ALA A 137 -6.49 12.38 17.75
N LEU A 138 -6.03 11.58 18.72
CA LEU A 138 -5.99 11.96 20.14
C LEU A 138 -4.58 12.34 20.59
N ASP A 139 -4.43 13.44 21.33
CA ASP A 139 -3.18 13.82 21.99
C ASP A 139 -3.16 13.43 23.48
N HIS A 140 -2.05 13.73 24.17
CA HIS A 140 -1.89 13.39 25.59
C HIS A 140 -2.94 14.05 26.50
N ARG A 141 -3.64 15.09 26.04
CA ARG A 141 -4.67 15.81 26.78
C ARG A 141 -6.04 15.13 26.71
N ALA A 142 -6.22 14.19 25.77
CA ALA A 142 -7.41 13.35 25.67
C ALA A 142 -7.45 12.21 26.69
N LEU A 143 -6.29 11.91 27.32
CA LEU A 143 -6.07 10.71 28.11
C LEU A 143 -5.90 11.06 29.59
N PRO A 144 -6.19 10.11 30.51
CA PRO A 144 -6.02 10.31 31.95
C PRO A 144 -4.54 10.24 32.37
N LEU A 145 -3.66 10.93 31.65
CA LEU A 145 -2.23 11.01 31.92
C LEU A 145 -1.92 12.31 32.66
N GLN A 146 -1.32 12.19 33.84
CA GLN A 146 -0.86 13.35 34.62
C GLN A 146 0.54 13.08 35.19
N PRO A 147 1.48 14.03 35.09
CA PRO A 147 2.80 13.86 35.67
C PRO A 147 2.74 13.65 37.19
N MET A 148 3.33 12.55 37.66
CA MET A 148 3.51 12.23 39.08
C MET A 148 4.92 11.67 39.32
N PRO A 149 5.95 12.53 39.26
CA PRO A 149 7.32 12.06 39.22
C PRO A 149 7.73 11.27 40.47
N GLY A 150 8.39 10.14 40.25
CA GLY A 150 8.86 9.23 41.31
C GLY A 150 7.82 8.21 41.78
N ASN A 151 6.57 8.27 41.30
CA ASN A 151 5.53 7.29 41.62
C ASN A 151 5.36 6.26 40.50
N GLU A 152 6.19 5.22 40.52
CA GLU A 152 6.21 4.17 39.49
C GLU A 152 4.89 3.41 39.38
N ALA A 153 4.33 2.98 40.52
CA ALA A 153 3.08 2.21 40.53
C ALA A 153 1.91 3.01 39.93
N ALA A 154 1.75 4.28 40.32
CA ALA A 154 0.69 5.11 39.77
C ALA A 154 0.93 5.45 38.29
N SER A 155 2.19 5.60 37.87
CA SER A 155 2.54 5.83 36.46
C SER A 155 2.16 4.65 35.58
N ALA A 156 2.49 3.43 36.01
CA ALA A 156 2.11 2.19 35.31
C ALA A 156 0.59 2.04 35.23
N GLN A 157 -0.12 2.35 36.32
CA GLN A 157 -1.59 2.34 36.33
C GLN A 157 -2.18 3.35 35.33
N MET A 158 -1.72 4.60 35.31
CA MET A 158 -2.21 5.61 34.36
C MET A 158 -1.96 5.23 32.90
N ILE A 159 -0.79 4.64 32.61
CA ILE A 159 -0.46 4.15 31.27
C ILE A 159 -1.47 3.07 30.84
N GLU A 160 -1.75 2.11 31.72
CA GLU A 160 -2.69 1.03 31.41
C GLU A 160 -4.13 1.54 31.30
N GLU A 161 -4.58 2.45 32.17
CA GLU A 161 -5.90 3.08 32.08
C GLU A 161 -6.07 3.87 30.77
N ALA A 162 -5.05 4.61 30.35
CA ALA A 162 -5.04 5.31 29.08
C ALA A 162 -5.09 4.33 27.88
N ALA A 163 -4.36 3.22 27.93
CA ALA A 163 -4.41 2.19 26.89
C ALA A 163 -5.80 1.52 26.82
N GLN A 164 -6.36 1.16 27.98
CA GLN A 164 -7.71 0.57 28.08
C GLN A 164 -8.79 1.52 27.57
N HIS A 165 -8.60 2.84 27.71
CA HIS A 165 -9.49 3.84 27.12
C HIS A 165 -9.50 3.74 25.58
N ILE A 166 -8.32 3.63 24.95
CA ILE A 166 -8.22 3.40 23.50
C ILE A 166 -8.84 2.06 23.11
N ASP A 167 -8.54 0.99 23.86
CA ASP A 167 -9.09 -0.35 23.60
C ASP A 167 -10.64 -0.36 23.68
N LEU A 168 -11.24 0.43 24.57
CA LEU A 168 -12.68 0.61 24.65
C LEU A 168 -13.25 1.30 23.41
N VAL A 169 -12.64 2.40 22.98
CA VAL A 169 -13.06 3.17 21.80
C VAL A 169 -12.96 2.32 20.53
N VAL A 170 -11.84 1.65 20.34
CA VAL A 170 -11.60 0.75 19.20
C VAL A 170 -12.62 -0.39 19.17
N ARG A 171 -12.90 -1.03 20.32
CA ARG A 171 -13.93 -2.08 20.40
C ARG A 171 -15.33 -1.56 20.07
N GLY A 172 -15.69 -0.37 20.55
CA GLY A 172 -16.98 0.28 20.24
C GLY A 172 -17.15 0.53 18.74
N ILE A 173 -16.14 1.11 18.10
CA ILE A 173 -16.14 1.37 16.65
C ILE A 173 -16.27 0.05 15.88
N ARG A 174 -15.50 -0.97 16.25
CA ARG A 174 -15.55 -2.28 15.59
C ARG A 174 -16.93 -2.94 15.73
N GLN A 175 -17.55 -2.87 16.91
CA GLN A 175 -18.87 -3.45 17.17
C GLN A 175 -19.99 -2.74 16.40
N ASN A 176 -19.91 -1.41 16.27
CA ASN A 176 -20.99 -0.60 15.70
C ASN A 176 -20.86 -0.33 14.19
N SER A 177 -19.63 -0.25 13.67
CA SER A 177 -19.36 0.10 12.26
C SER A 177 -18.55 -0.96 11.50
N GLY A 178 -17.84 -1.85 12.20
CA GLY A 178 -16.89 -2.79 11.58
C GLY A 178 -15.60 -2.15 11.06
N ALA A 179 -15.42 -0.83 11.25
CA ALA A 179 -14.28 -0.10 10.70
C ALA A 179 -12.94 -0.48 11.34
N VAL A 180 -11.88 -0.43 10.52
CA VAL A 180 -10.49 -0.48 11.00
C VAL A 180 -10.14 0.84 11.68
N CYS A 181 -9.37 0.81 12.76
CA CYS A 181 -8.91 2.04 13.43
C CYS A 181 -7.44 2.34 13.09
N ILE A 182 -7.13 3.62 12.82
CA ILE A 182 -5.78 4.17 12.91
C ILE A 182 -5.65 4.77 14.31
N VAL A 183 -4.80 4.19 15.14
CA VAL A 183 -4.44 4.71 16.46
C VAL A 183 -3.09 5.43 16.36
N GLN A 184 -2.90 6.49 17.14
CA GLN A 184 -1.67 7.26 17.08
C GLN A 184 -0.92 7.28 18.41
N THR A 185 0.41 7.23 18.31
CA THR A 185 1.29 7.51 19.45
C THR A 185 1.14 8.96 19.91
N LEU A 186 1.53 9.27 21.14
CA LEU A 186 1.53 10.60 21.71
C LEU A 186 2.87 11.31 21.46
N ALA A 187 2.80 12.47 20.82
CA ALA A 187 3.86 13.46 20.89
C ALA A 187 3.91 14.05 22.30
N ARG A 188 5.04 13.88 22.98
CA ARG A 188 5.24 14.40 24.33
C ARG A 188 5.46 15.92 24.31
N PRO A 189 5.04 16.65 25.36
CA PRO A 189 5.44 18.03 25.54
C PRO A 189 6.98 18.22 25.49
N PRO A 190 7.48 19.35 24.94
CA PRO A 190 8.92 19.61 24.87
C PRO A 190 9.52 19.95 26.25
N GLU A 191 8.72 20.43 27.20
CA GLU A 191 9.18 20.82 28.53
C GLU A 191 9.66 19.62 29.35
N THR A 192 10.83 19.76 29.97
CA THR A 192 11.44 18.76 30.86
C THR A 192 11.40 19.22 32.31
N LEU A 193 11.15 18.31 33.24
CA LEU A 193 11.10 18.63 34.67
C LEU A 193 12.45 18.46 35.38
N PHE A 194 13.19 17.40 35.05
CA PHE A 194 14.51 17.07 35.60
C PHE A 194 15.60 16.99 34.53
N GLY A 195 15.36 17.54 33.34
CA GLY A 195 16.29 17.47 32.21
C GLY A 195 16.57 16.02 31.81
N SER A 196 17.84 15.62 31.69
CA SER A 196 18.22 14.26 31.28
C SER A 196 17.70 13.16 32.22
N LEU A 197 17.47 13.48 33.50
CA LEU A 197 16.96 12.53 34.48
C LEU A 197 15.49 12.14 34.19
N ASP A 198 14.75 12.94 33.41
CA ASP A 198 13.36 12.63 33.04
C ASP A 198 13.22 11.27 32.37
N TYR A 199 14.25 10.80 31.65
CA TYR A 199 14.24 9.50 31.00
C TYR A 199 14.21 8.32 31.97
N ARG A 200 14.65 8.54 33.21
CA ARG A 200 14.73 7.50 34.25
C ARG A 200 13.71 7.68 35.36
N THR A 201 13.14 8.87 35.49
CA THR A 201 12.15 9.18 36.52
C THR A 201 10.77 8.79 36.02
N ALA A 202 10.19 7.73 36.60
CA ALA A 202 8.81 7.34 36.34
C ALA A 202 7.85 8.50 36.65
N GLY A 203 6.80 8.65 35.85
CA GLY A 203 5.76 9.67 36.05
C GLY A 203 6.10 11.04 35.50
N THR A 204 7.20 11.19 34.76
CA THR A 204 7.46 12.36 33.91
C THR A 204 6.66 12.24 32.61
N TRP A 205 6.39 13.37 31.92
CA TRP A 205 5.75 13.32 30.60
C TRP A 205 6.49 12.40 29.61
N ARG A 206 7.81 12.37 29.70
CA ARG A 206 8.64 11.49 28.86
C ARG A 206 8.32 10.02 29.09
N THR A 207 8.41 9.55 30.33
CA THR A 207 8.17 8.13 30.64
C THR A 207 6.71 7.73 30.48
N LEU A 208 5.76 8.63 30.74
CA LEU A 208 4.33 8.38 30.53
C LEU A 208 3.99 8.23 29.04
N CYS A 209 4.42 9.16 28.18
CA CYS A 209 4.17 9.07 26.75
C CYS A 209 4.91 7.89 26.10
N GLU A 210 6.18 7.66 26.43
CA GLU A 210 6.95 6.52 25.90
C GLU A 210 6.33 5.18 26.34
N GLY A 211 5.93 5.06 27.61
CA GLY A 211 5.28 3.87 28.15
C GLY A 211 3.91 3.61 27.51
N PHE A 212 3.09 4.65 27.34
CA PHE A 212 1.83 4.54 26.61
C PHE A 212 2.04 4.16 25.14
N ASN A 213 2.98 4.81 24.44
CA ASN A 213 3.26 4.52 23.04
C ASN A 213 3.71 3.07 22.83
N ARG A 214 4.54 2.55 23.75
CA ARG A 214 4.94 1.14 23.73
C ARG A 214 3.75 0.22 23.93
N ARG A 215 2.96 0.43 24.99
CA ARG A 215 1.77 -0.37 25.30
C ARG A 215 0.72 -0.33 24.18
N LEU A 216 0.57 0.81 23.50
CA LEU A 216 -0.30 0.96 22.35
C LEU A 216 0.19 0.11 21.18
N ALA A 217 1.48 0.20 20.83
CA ALA A 217 2.08 -0.57 19.74
C ALA A 217 1.98 -2.08 20.00
N ASP A 218 2.32 -2.53 21.20
CA ASP A 218 2.23 -3.95 21.58
C ASP A 218 0.79 -4.47 21.50
N GLY A 219 -0.21 -3.62 21.73
CA GLY A 219 -1.63 -3.96 21.61
C GLY A 219 -2.15 -4.13 20.16
N LEU A 220 -1.33 -3.80 19.16
CA LEU A 220 -1.68 -3.95 17.75
C LEU A 220 -1.27 -5.31 17.17
N ASP A 221 -0.49 -6.11 17.89
CA ASP A 221 -0.08 -7.43 17.44
C ASP A 221 -1.30 -8.34 17.19
N GLY A 222 -1.42 -8.85 15.96
CA GLY A 222 -2.58 -9.66 15.54
C GLY A 222 -3.89 -8.87 15.38
N SER A 223 -3.84 -7.55 15.47
CA SER A 223 -4.99 -6.65 15.28
C SER A 223 -5.08 -6.18 13.82
N PRO A 224 -6.28 -5.96 13.26
CA PRO A 224 -6.42 -5.33 11.94
C PRO A 224 -6.17 -3.81 11.96
N ASN A 225 -6.01 -3.23 13.16
CA ASN A 225 -5.81 -1.79 13.37
C ASN A 225 -4.39 -1.36 12.99
N LEU A 226 -4.25 -0.07 12.69
CA LEU A 226 -3.04 0.53 12.14
C LEU A 226 -2.44 1.54 13.11
N LEU A 227 -1.12 1.64 13.11
CA LEU A 227 -0.38 2.63 13.90
C LEU A 227 -0.03 3.85 13.04
N LEU A 228 -0.19 5.04 13.62
CA LEU A 228 0.40 6.28 13.14
C LEU A 228 1.40 6.82 14.17
N ASP A 229 2.69 6.82 13.85
CA ASP A 229 3.77 7.26 14.75
C ASP A 229 3.90 8.80 14.77
N VAL A 230 2.92 9.47 15.36
CA VAL A 230 2.94 10.92 15.58
C VAL A 230 4.09 11.36 16.49
N ALA A 231 4.55 10.51 17.40
CA ALA A 231 5.72 10.80 18.23
C ALA A 231 6.97 10.93 17.35
N GLY A 232 7.20 9.98 16.45
CA GLY A 232 8.30 10.04 15.48
C GLY A 232 8.19 11.22 14.51
N ILE A 233 6.98 11.56 14.04
CA ILE A 233 6.75 12.76 13.21
C ILE A 233 7.18 14.03 13.98
N ALA A 234 6.71 14.17 15.22
CA ALA A 234 7.01 15.32 16.06
C ALA A 234 8.50 15.41 16.43
N GLU A 235 9.17 14.27 16.67
CA GLU A 235 10.61 14.20 16.90
C GLU A 235 11.42 14.63 15.67
N THR A 236 10.96 14.24 14.47
CA THR A 236 11.63 14.56 13.19
C THR A 236 11.64 16.06 12.91
N VAL A 237 10.52 16.76 13.16
CA VAL A 237 10.43 18.22 12.97
C VAL A 237 10.88 19.01 14.19
N GLY A 238 10.97 18.35 15.35
CA GLY A 238 11.27 18.95 16.64
C GLY A 238 10.01 19.23 17.46
N LEU A 239 9.98 18.73 18.70
CA LEU A 239 8.82 18.87 19.60
C LEU A 239 8.45 20.32 19.89
N ALA A 240 9.43 21.23 19.91
CA ALA A 240 9.20 22.65 20.12
C ALA A 240 8.50 23.31 18.91
N THR A 241 8.70 22.78 17.70
CA THR A 241 8.00 23.24 16.49
C THR A 241 6.64 22.56 16.33
N TRP A 242 6.54 21.30 16.77
CA TRP A 242 5.29 20.55 16.76
C TRP A 242 4.22 21.16 17.69
N HIS A 243 4.61 21.52 18.92
CA HIS A 243 3.68 22.08 19.90
C HIS A 243 3.62 23.60 19.80
N ASP A 244 2.41 24.14 19.61
CA ASP A 244 2.14 25.57 19.68
C ASP A 244 1.17 25.88 20.85
N PRO A 245 1.70 26.24 22.04
CA PRO A 245 0.87 26.58 23.18
C PRO A 245 -0.03 27.80 22.94
N ALA A 246 0.39 28.75 22.09
CA ALA A 246 -0.41 29.93 21.79
C ALA A 246 -1.66 29.53 21.00
N MET A 247 -1.50 28.71 19.95
CA MET A 247 -2.61 28.21 19.15
C MET A 247 -3.46 27.17 19.90
N TRP A 248 -2.87 26.36 20.77
CA TRP A 248 -3.65 25.52 21.68
C TRP A 248 -4.55 26.35 22.60
N ASN A 249 -4.01 27.43 23.18
CA ASN A 249 -4.77 28.29 24.08
C ASN A 249 -5.86 29.08 23.35
N LEU A 250 -5.55 29.56 22.14
CA LEU A 250 -6.46 30.36 21.31
C LEU A 250 -7.59 29.54 20.67
N ALA A 251 -7.23 28.40 20.06
CA ALA A 251 -8.10 27.67 19.14
C ALA A 251 -8.13 26.15 19.37
N LYS A 252 -7.45 25.63 20.40
CA LYS A 252 -7.37 24.19 20.69
C LYS A 252 -6.89 23.37 19.50
N LEU A 253 -5.90 23.87 18.76
CA LEU A 253 -5.25 23.11 17.69
C LEU A 253 -4.29 22.06 18.29
N PRO A 254 -4.34 20.79 17.86
CA PRO A 254 -3.58 19.71 18.50
C PRO A 254 -2.05 19.84 18.33
N PHE A 255 -1.61 20.51 17.28
CA PHE A 255 -0.22 20.79 16.92
C PHE A 255 -0.15 22.06 16.07
N SER A 256 1.07 22.53 15.78
CA SER A 256 1.33 23.72 14.95
C SER A 256 0.71 23.58 13.55
N ASP A 257 0.14 24.68 13.02
CA ASP A 257 -0.43 24.68 11.66
C ASP A 257 0.62 24.33 10.59
N ASP A 258 1.89 24.69 10.82
CA ASP A 258 3.00 24.33 9.92
C ASP A 258 3.19 22.81 9.77
N ALA A 259 2.79 22.03 10.77
CA ALA A 259 2.88 20.57 10.75
C ALA A 259 1.63 19.90 10.13
N LEU A 260 0.59 20.67 9.80
CA LEU A 260 -0.67 20.16 9.27
C LEU A 260 -0.53 19.41 7.94
N PRO A 261 0.20 19.93 6.92
CA PRO A 261 0.41 19.20 5.67
C PRO A 261 1.15 17.88 5.89
N LEU A 262 2.13 17.87 6.80
CA LEU A 262 2.93 16.71 7.14
C LEU A 262 2.06 15.63 7.82
N TYR A 263 1.30 15.98 8.85
CA TYR A 263 0.40 15.04 9.52
C TYR A 263 -0.61 14.43 8.55
N ALA A 264 -1.26 15.25 7.72
CA ALA A 264 -2.26 14.79 6.77
C ALA A 264 -1.66 13.86 5.70
N ASP A 265 -0.43 14.13 5.24
CA ASP A 265 0.27 13.26 4.30
C ASP A 265 0.62 11.91 4.91
N HIS A 266 1.07 11.87 6.16
CA HIS A 266 1.34 10.61 6.87
C HIS A 266 0.08 9.75 7.07
N VAL A 267 -1.07 10.36 7.41
CA VAL A 267 -2.35 9.64 7.42
C VAL A 267 -2.68 9.08 6.04
N GLY A 268 -2.52 9.89 5.00
CA GLY A 268 -2.76 9.48 3.61
C GLY A 268 -1.92 8.27 3.19
N ARG A 269 -0.65 8.21 3.58
CA ARG A 269 0.25 7.08 3.30
C ARG A 269 -0.16 5.80 4.04
N VAL A 270 -0.57 5.89 5.31
CA VAL A 270 -1.08 4.75 6.07
C VAL A 270 -2.34 4.18 5.41
N ILE A 271 -3.27 5.05 4.98
CA ILE A 271 -4.48 4.64 4.24
C ILE A 271 -4.10 4.00 2.90
N ALA A 272 -3.17 4.60 2.16
CA ALA A 272 -2.68 4.06 0.89
C ALA A 272 -2.08 2.66 1.06
N ALA A 273 -1.25 2.47 2.09
CA ALA A 273 -0.60 1.21 2.38
C ALA A 273 -1.61 0.12 2.79
N TRP A 274 -2.58 0.47 3.64
CA TRP A 274 -3.69 -0.41 4.00
C TRP A 274 -4.50 -0.86 2.78
N ARG A 275 -4.74 0.04 1.82
CA ARG A 275 -5.41 -0.26 0.54
C ARG A 275 -4.49 -0.89 -0.51
N GLY A 276 -3.26 -1.26 -0.16
CA GLY A 276 -2.33 -1.93 -1.06
C GLY A 276 -1.78 -1.05 -2.18
N LYS A 277 -1.76 0.27 -2.00
CA LYS A 277 -1.20 1.27 -2.94
C LYS A 277 0.24 1.70 -2.61
N SER A 278 0.94 1.02 -1.69
CA SER A 278 2.37 1.25 -1.44
C SER A 278 3.22 0.91 -2.66
N ARG A 279 4.35 1.61 -2.82
CA ARG A 279 5.32 1.26 -3.85
C ARG A 279 6.05 -0.04 -3.51
N ARG A 280 6.41 -0.79 -4.54
CA ARG A 280 7.01 -2.14 -4.45
C ARG A 280 8.31 -2.26 -5.21
N CYS A 281 8.64 -1.28 -6.06
CA CYS A 281 9.88 -1.23 -6.81
C CYS A 281 10.52 0.17 -6.68
N LEU A 282 11.83 0.20 -6.44
CA LEU A 282 12.67 1.38 -6.55
C LEU A 282 13.47 1.29 -7.85
N ILE A 283 13.25 2.25 -8.73
CA ILE A 283 14.01 2.44 -9.96
C ILE A 283 15.06 3.51 -9.70
N LEU A 284 16.31 3.19 -9.94
CA LEU A 284 17.45 4.07 -9.72
C LEU A 284 17.97 4.54 -11.07
N ASP A 285 18.22 5.84 -11.20
CA ASP A 285 19.26 6.32 -12.10
C ASP A 285 20.66 5.96 -11.57
N LEU A 286 21.69 6.14 -12.39
CA LEU A 286 23.06 5.78 -12.06
C LEU A 286 23.94 7.01 -11.79
N ASP A 287 24.34 7.71 -12.86
CA ASP A 287 25.22 8.86 -12.79
C ASP A 287 24.65 9.96 -11.89
N ASN A 288 25.49 10.53 -11.02
CA ASN A 288 25.11 11.49 -9.98
C ASN A 288 23.95 11.06 -9.05
N THR A 289 23.56 9.78 -9.07
CA THR A 289 22.49 9.24 -8.23
C THR A 289 23.02 8.17 -7.29
N VAL A 290 23.55 7.06 -7.82
CA VAL A 290 24.16 5.97 -7.02
C VAL A 290 25.67 6.08 -6.88
N TRP A 291 26.32 6.89 -7.72
CA TRP A 291 27.69 7.38 -7.57
C TRP A 291 27.74 8.84 -8.04
N GLY A 292 28.80 9.57 -7.68
CA GLY A 292 29.05 10.91 -8.21
C GLY A 292 29.90 10.86 -9.48
N GLY A 293 29.60 11.71 -10.45
CA GLY A 293 30.26 11.70 -11.76
C GLY A 293 29.48 10.92 -12.83
N VAL A 294 30.03 10.91 -14.03
CA VAL A 294 29.44 10.30 -15.24
C VAL A 294 30.35 9.19 -15.73
N ILE A 295 29.91 7.93 -15.63
CA ILE A 295 30.77 6.76 -15.89
C ILE A 295 31.35 6.73 -17.31
N GLY A 296 30.61 7.24 -18.30
CA GLY A 296 31.06 7.31 -19.68
C GLY A 296 32.19 8.31 -19.93
N ASP A 297 32.26 9.37 -19.12
CA ASP A 297 33.24 10.45 -19.26
C ASP A 297 34.41 10.28 -18.29
N ASP A 298 34.11 9.96 -17.03
CA ASP A 298 35.07 9.86 -15.93
C ASP A 298 35.78 8.49 -15.91
N GLY A 299 35.09 7.44 -16.36
CA GLY A 299 35.57 6.06 -16.29
C GLY A 299 35.50 5.45 -14.87
N LEU A 300 35.71 4.14 -14.80
CA LEU A 300 35.51 3.34 -13.59
C LEU A 300 36.33 3.81 -12.38
N ASP A 301 37.55 4.29 -12.60
CA ASP A 301 38.49 4.68 -11.53
C ASP A 301 38.18 6.07 -10.92
N ASN A 302 37.35 6.89 -11.59
CA ASN A 302 37.14 8.29 -11.20
C ASN A 302 35.71 8.60 -10.74
N ILE A 303 34.78 7.64 -10.83
CA ILE A 303 33.47 7.82 -10.20
C ILE A 303 33.60 7.93 -8.68
N ARG A 304 32.84 8.85 -8.09
CA ARG A 304 32.92 9.19 -6.68
C ARG A 304 31.97 8.31 -5.88
N ILE A 305 32.54 7.28 -5.25
CA ILE A 305 31.80 6.27 -4.49
C ILE A 305 32.57 5.79 -3.25
N ALA A 306 33.74 6.36 -2.99
CA ALA A 306 34.68 5.91 -1.97
C ALA A 306 34.36 6.41 -0.56
N GLU A 307 34.77 5.65 0.45
CA GLU A 307 34.85 6.16 1.83
C GLU A 307 35.93 7.24 1.96
N GLY A 308 35.66 8.30 2.74
CA GLY A 308 36.57 9.43 2.90
C GLY A 308 36.40 10.55 1.86
N ASP A 309 35.54 10.37 0.85
CA ASP A 309 35.05 11.44 -0.01
C ASP A 309 33.61 11.80 0.36
N ALA A 310 33.37 13.05 0.74
CA ALA A 310 32.05 13.51 1.19
C ALA A 310 30.93 13.27 0.15
N VAL A 311 31.24 13.39 -1.15
CA VAL A 311 30.25 13.12 -2.22
C VAL A 311 30.09 11.61 -2.42
N GLY A 312 31.18 10.84 -2.44
CA GLY A 312 31.12 9.38 -2.48
C GLY A 312 30.29 8.78 -1.34
N GLU A 313 30.47 9.26 -0.11
CA GLU A 313 29.68 8.84 1.06
C GLU A 313 28.19 9.19 0.95
N ALA A 314 27.86 10.32 0.34
CA ALA A 314 26.47 10.71 0.07
C ALA A 314 25.78 9.71 -0.88
N HIS A 315 26.44 9.33 -1.97
CA HIS A 315 25.89 8.34 -2.90
C HIS A 315 25.88 6.92 -2.33
N ARG A 316 26.87 6.54 -1.51
CA ARG A 316 26.81 5.29 -0.73
C ARG A 316 25.61 5.24 0.20
N SER A 317 25.19 6.37 0.76
CA SER A 317 23.97 6.44 1.57
C SER A 317 22.71 6.12 0.75
N VAL A 318 22.66 6.50 -0.53
CA VAL A 318 21.59 6.09 -1.46
C VAL A 318 21.61 4.58 -1.70
N GLN A 319 22.79 4.00 -1.93
CA GLN A 319 22.93 2.57 -2.12
C GLN A 319 22.53 1.76 -0.88
N ALA A 320 22.96 2.19 0.31
CA ALA A 320 22.57 1.58 1.58
C ALA A 320 21.05 1.66 1.80
N ALA A 321 20.42 2.80 1.47
CA ALA A 321 18.98 2.94 1.52
C ALA A 321 18.25 1.98 0.56
N ALA A 322 18.74 1.83 -0.67
CA ALA A 322 18.20 0.88 -1.64
C ALA A 322 18.34 -0.58 -1.15
N LEU A 323 19.48 -0.94 -0.56
CA LEU A 323 19.69 -2.27 0.03
C LEU A 323 18.75 -2.54 1.21
N ALA A 324 18.58 -1.58 2.13
CA ALA A 324 17.65 -1.72 3.24
C ALA A 324 16.20 -1.88 2.75
N LEU A 325 15.80 -1.17 1.69
CA LEU A 325 14.51 -1.37 1.05
C LEU A 325 14.40 -2.77 0.42
N ARG A 326 15.46 -3.27 -0.21
CA ARG A 326 15.52 -4.63 -0.78
C ARG A 326 15.38 -5.71 0.27
N GLU A 327 16.05 -5.59 1.41
CA GLU A 327 15.90 -6.51 2.55
C GLU A 327 14.45 -6.59 3.03
N ARG A 328 13.70 -5.50 2.89
CA ARG A 328 12.27 -5.42 3.19
C ARG A 328 11.36 -5.83 2.01
N GLY A 329 11.93 -6.41 0.96
CA GLY A 329 11.20 -6.93 -0.19
C GLY A 329 10.90 -5.94 -1.32
N VAL A 330 11.49 -4.75 -1.31
CA VAL A 330 11.37 -3.82 -2.45
C VAL A 330 12.25 -4.33 -3.59
N VAL A 331 11.68 -4.39 -4.79
CA VAL A 331 12.42 -4.76 -5.99
C VAL A 331 13.30 -3.59 -6.41
N LEU A 332 14.55 -3.83 -6.76
CA LEU A 332 15.43 -2.81 -7.32
C LEU A 332 15.50 -2.96 -8.83
N ALA A 333 15.41 -1.85 -9.54
CA ALA A 333 15.61 -1.77 -10.98
C ALA A 333 16.47 -0.55 -11.33
N VAL A 334 17.06 -0.56 -12.52
CA VAL A 334 17.86 0.54 -13.06
C VAL A 334 17.22 1.07 -14.32
N SER A 335 17.14 2.40 -14.45
CA SER A 335 16.77 3.12 -15.67
C SER A 335 17.74 4.28 -15.87
N SER A 336 18.72 4.12 -16.75
CA SER A 336 19.77 5.11 -16.95
C SER A 336 20.15 5.33 -18.41
N LYS A 337 20.75 6.49 -18.69
CA LYS A 337 21.17 6.93 -20.04
C LYS A 337 22.66 6.67 -20.25
N ASN A 338 22.99 5.41 -20.46
CA ASN A 338 24.35 4.94 -20.71
C ASN A 338 24.32 3.75 -21.68
N ASP A 339 25.50 3.36 -22.17
CA ASP A 339 25.68 2.06 -22.80
C ASP A 339 25.65 0.94 -21.72
N ASP A 340 24.95 -0.16 -22.00
CA ASP A 340 24.63 -1.19 -21.01
C ASP A 340 25.88 -1.81 -20.33
N ASP A 341 26.90 -2.18 -21.11
CA ASP A 341 28.12 -2.76 -20.56
C ASP A 341 28.90 -1.76 -19.68
N VAL A 342 28.92 -0.48 -20.07
CA VAL A 342 29.59 0.59 -19.31
C VAL A 342 28.88 0.82 -17.98
N ALA A 343 27.55 0.88 -17.99
CA ALA A 343 26.72 1.05 -16.80
C ALA A 343 26.85 -0.11 -15.80
N ARG A 344 27.08 -1.33 -16.28
CA ARG A 344 27.20 -2.54 -15.44
C ARG A 344 28.59 -2.72 -14.84
N ALA A 345 29.64 -2.17 -15.46
CA ALA A 345 31.02 -2.36 -15.00
C ALA A 345 31.21 -1.97 -13.51
N PRO A 346 30.71 -0.82 -13.00
CA PRO A 346 30.80 -0.49 -11.58
C PRO A 346 30.20 -1.54 -10.63
N PHE A 347 29.07 -2.15 -10.99
CA PHE A 347 28.41 -3.17 -10.17
C PHE A 347 29.21 -4.47 -10.07
N ARG A 348 29.97 -4.79 -11.12
CA ARG A 348 30.76 -6.03 -11.25
C ARG A 348 32.16 -5.88 -10.66
N GLU A 349 32.79 -4.74 -10.91
CA GLU A 349 34.24 -4.58 -10.77
C GLU A 349 34.63 -3.59 -9.66
N HIS A 350 33.81 -2.57 -9.38
CA HIS A 350 34.19 -1.54 -8.42
C HIS A 350 34.11 -2.08 -6.97
N PRO A 351 35.21 -2.10 -6.20
CA PRO A 351 35.25 -2.73 -4.88
C PRO A 351 34.32 -2.01 -3.88
N GLU A 352 34.22 -0.69 -3.96
CA GLU A 352 33.42 0.12 -3.02
C GLU A 352 31.93 0.22 -3.38
N MET A 353 31.49 -0.38 -4.49
CA MET A 353 30.08 -0.45 -4.84
C MET A 353 29.34 -1.36 -3.85
N LEU A 354 28.33 -0.84 -3.16
CA LEU A 354 27.50 -1.64 -2.25
C LEU A 354 26.43 -2.41 -3.03
N LEU A 355 25.83 -1.77 -4.03
CA LEU A 355 24.94 -2.44 -4.96
C LEU A 355 25.75 -3.36 -5.88
N ARG A 356 25.26 -4.57 -6.09
CA ARG A 356 25.82 -5.56 -7.00
C ARG A 356 24.77 -5.87 -8.06
N GLU A 357 25.19 -6.38 -9.19
CA GLU A 357 24.29 -6.64 -10.32
C GLU A 357 23.16 -7.63 -9.93
N ASP A 358 23.46 -8.58 -9.05
CA ASP A 358 22.49 -9.52 -8.48
C ASP A 358 21.56 -8.91 -7.43
N HIS A 359 21.69 -7.62 -7.10
CA HIS A 359 20.68 -6.90 -6.35
C HIS A 359 19.58 -6.32 -7.25
N ILE A 360 19.85 -6.19 -8.55
CA ILE A 360 18.97 -5.55 -9.53
C ILE A 360 18.16 -6.62 -10.27
N ALA A 361 16.83 -6.44 -10.33
CA ALA A 361 15.92 -7.36 -11.00
C ALA A 361 15.79 -7.06 -12.50
N VAL A 362 15.70 -5.79 -12.86
CA VAL A 362 15.66 -5.32 -14.26
C VAL A 362 16.64 -4.16 -14.39
N PHE A 363 17.52 -4.24 -15.38
CA PHE A 363 18.56 -3.25 -15.62
C PHE A 363 18.40 -2.72 -17.04
N GLN A 364 17.85 -1.52 -17.17
CA GLN A 364 17.69 -0.80 -18.44
C GLN A 364 18.71 0.34 -18.48
N ALA A 365 19.78 0.15 -19.25
CA ALA A 365 20.74 1.21 -19.58
C ALA A 365 20.80 1.35 -21.11
N ASN A 366 20.24 2.44 -21.61
CA ASN A 366 20.18 2.75 -23.03
C ASN A 366 19.85 4.24 -23.25
N TRP A 367 19.86 4.70 -24.50
CA TRP A 367 19.61 6.09 -24.86
C TRP A 367 18.13 6.44 -25.09
N GLN A 368 17.19 5.56 -24.73
CA GLN A 368 15.75 5.87 -24.78
C GLN A 368 15.36 6.80 -23.62
N ASP A 369 14.17 7.41 -23.71
CA ASP A 369 13.66 8.24 -22.62
C ASP A 369 13.31 7.38 -21.38
N LYS A 370 13.52 7.95 -20.18
CA LYS A 370 13.37 7.20 -18.93
C LYS A 370 11.91 6.81 -18.66
N ALA A 371 10.92 7.55 -19.17
CA ALA A 371 9.51 7.21 -19.02
C ALA A 371 9.15 5.92 -19.79
N SER A 372 9.66 5.76 -21.01
CA SER A 372 9.55 4.53 -21.79
C SER A 372 10.26 3.37 -21.10
N ASN A 373 11.49 3.58 -20.60
CA ASN A 373 12.23 2.55 -19.86
C ASN A 373 11.49 2.11 -18.58
N ILE A 374 10.93 3.05 -17.80
CA ILE A 374 10.14 2.73 -16.60
C ILE A 374 8.88 1.92 -16.96
N THR A 375 8.23 2.24 -18.07
CA THR A 375 7.08 1.45 -18.55
C THR A 375 7.49 0.03 -18.91
N ALA A 376 8.60 -0.16 -19.63
CA ALA A 376 9.15 -1.48 -19.94
C ALA A 376 9.60 -2.24 -18.68
N ILE A 377 10.16 -1.56 -17.68
CA ILE A 377 10.50 -2.16 -16.37
C ILE A 377 9.24 -2.67 -15.68
N ALA A 378 8.18 -1.87 -15.67
CA ALA A 378 6.91 -2.22 -15.06
C ALA A 378 6.29 -3.47 -15.70
N GLU A 379 6.31 -3.55 -17.03
CA GLU A 379 5.86 -4.71 -17.79
C GLU A 379 6.69 -5.97 -17.50
N ASN A 380 8.02 -5.86 -17.52
CA ASN A 380 8.93 -6.98 -17.22
C ASN A 380 8.73 -7.52 -15.79
N LEU A 381 8.42 -6.64 -14.84
CA LEU A 381 8.13 -7.02 -13.46
C LEU A 381 6.68 -7.48 -13.26
N ALA A 382 5.80 -7.36 -14.26
CA ALA A 382 4.35 -7.56 -14.11
C ALA A 382 3.77 -6.74 -12.93
N LEU A 383 4.19 -5.48 -12.84
CA LEU A 383 3.76 -4.51 -11.83
C LEU A 383 3.18 -3.28 -12.52
N GLY A 384 2.17 -2.66 -11.91
CA GLY A 384 1.64 -1.38 -12.42
C GLY A 384 2.57 -0.21 -12.09
N LEU A 385 2.50 0.88 -12.88
CA LEU A 385 3.29 2.10 -12.67
C LEU A 385 3.04 2.73 -11.29
N GLU A 386 1.84 2.56 -10.73
CA GLU A 386 1.51 2.96 -9.37
C GLU A 386 2.30 2.20 -8.28
N SER A 387 3.02 1.14 -8.64
CA SER A 387 3.91 0.41 -7.73
C SER A 387 5.36 0.87 -7.81
N MET A 388 5.68 1.85 -8.66
CA MET A 388 7.04 2.31 -8.91
C MET A 388 7.36 3.58 -8.12
N ALA A 389 8.59 3.65 -7.61
CA ALA A 389 9.24 4.90 -7.24
C ALA A 389 10.51 5.06 -8.07
N PHE A 390 10.83 6.28 -8.49
CA PHE A 390 11.98 6.60 -9.33
C PHE A 390 12.84 7.69 -8.67
N LEU A 391 14.13 7.41 -8.52
CA LEU A 391 15.13 8.32 -7.93
C LEU A 391 16.15 8.72 -9.00
N ASP A 392 16.29 10.03 -9.21
CA ASP A 392 17.10 10.63 -10.27
C ASP A 392 17.51 12.05 -9.84
N ASP A 393 18.79 12.40 -10.03
CA ASP A 393 19.37 13.70 -9.68
C ASP A 393 18.92 14.82 -10.64
N ASN A 394 18.57 14.46 -11.88
CA ASN A 394 18.27 15.41 -12.94
C ASN A 394 16.80 15.90 -12.88
N PRO A 395 16.56 17.20 -12.61
CA PRO A 395 15.19 17.75 -12.53
C PRO A 395 14.40 17.61 -13.84
N ALA A 396 15.07 17.63 -15.00
CA ALA A 396 14.40 17.49 -16.29
C ALA A 396 13.86 16.06 -16.49
N GLU A 397 14.65 15.03 -16.16
CA GLU A 397 14.22 13.64 -16.21
C GLU A 397 13.09 13.38 -15.20
N ARG A 398 13.20 13.91 -13.97
CA ARG A 398 12.11 13.86 -12.99
C ARG A 398 10.82 14.48 -13.52
N GLY A 399 10.91 15.63 -14.20
CA GLY A 399 9.78 16.32 -14.84
C GLY A 399 9.11 15.46 -15.92
N LEU A 400 9.89 14.92 -16.86
CA LEU A 400 9.40 14.08 -17.95
C LEU A 400 8.71 12.81 -17.43
N VAL A 401 9.30 12.14 -16.44
CA VAL A 401 8.70 10.94 -15.82
C VAL A 401 7.37 11.28 -15.14
N ARG A 402 7.25 12.43 -14.45
CA ARG A 402 5.97 12.87 -13.85
C ARG A 402 4.90 13.19 -14.89
N GLU A 403 5.30 13.71 -16.05
CA GLU A 403 4.38 14.04 -17.14
C GLU A 403 3.87 12.78 -17.84
N PHE A 404 4.78 11.94 -18.35
CA PHE A 404 4.43 10.77 -19.16
C PHE A 404 4.00 9.55 -18.34
N THR A 405 4.51 9.41 -17.12
CA THR A 405 4.18 8.30 -16.21
C THR A 405 3.68 8.81 -14.87
N SER A 406 2.64 9.64 -14.90
CA SER A 406 2.09 10.35 -13.74
C SER A 406 1.76 9.48 -12.50
N GLN A 407 1.60 8.17 -12.67
CA GLN A 407 1.37 7.25 -11.56
C GLN A 407 2.63 6.94 -10.75
N VAL A 408 3.83 7.11 -11.31
CA VAL A 408 5.12 6.82 -10.66
C VAL A 408 5.39 7.83 -9.55
N CYS A 409 5.89 7.38 -8.40
CA CYS A 409 6.37 8.28 -7.35
C CYS A 409 7.76 8.79 -7.70
N VAL A 410 7.94 10.10 -7.82
CA VAL A 410 9.23 10.73 -8.18
C VAL A 410 9.56 11.77 -7.11
N PRO A 411 10.32 11.41 -6.05
CA PRO A 411 10.74 12.35 -5.02
C PRO A 411 11.60 13.49 -5.58
N GLU A 412 11.40 14.70 -5.09
CA GLU A 412 12.20 15.88 -5.45
C GLU A 412 13.45 15.96 -4.56
N VAL A 413 14.57 15.42 -5.04
CA VAL A 413 15.79 15.23 -4.23
C VAL A 413 16.69 16.46 -4.07
N GLY A 414 16.51 17.48 -4.92
CA GLY A 414 17.34 18.70 -4.94
C GLY A 414 18.76 18.46 -5.44
N ASP A 415 19.65 19.41 -5.17
CA ASP A 415 21.03 19.41 -5.72
C ASP A 415 22.06 18.76 -4.78
N ASP A 416 21.71 18.54 -3.50
CA ASP A 416 22.63 18.01 -2.49
C ASP A 416 22.45 16.48 -2.34
N PRO A 417 23.40 15.65 -2.84
CA PRO A 417 23.30 14.20 -2.77
C PRO A 417 23.23 13.66 -1.34
N ALA A 418 23.72 14.42 -0.34
CA ALA A 418 23.65 14.01 1.07
C ALA A 418 22.20 13.92 1.58
N LEU A 419 21.25 14.54 0.87
CA LEU A 419 19.83 14.51 1.20
C LEU A 419 19.04 13.48 0.41
N TYR A 420 19.58 12.84 -0.64
CA TYR A 420 18.80 12.00 -1.55
C TYR A 420 18.14 10.82 -0.85
N ALA A 421 18.92 10.07 -0.06
CA ALA A 421 18.40 8.96 0.75
C ALA A 421 17.37 9.45 1.77
N ARG A 422 17.61 10.59 2.42
CA ARG A 422 16.68 11.18 3.38
C ARG A 422 15.36 11.58 2.72
N THR A 423 15.42 12.23 1.57
CA THR A 423 14.25 12.63 0.78
C THR A 423 13.46 11.42 0.28
N LEU A 424 14.14 10.35 -0.15
CA LEU A 424 13.50 9.10 -0.54
C LEU A 424 12.64 8.54 0.60
N PHE A 425 13.18 8.45 1.83
CA PHE A 425 12.40 7.99 2.99
C PHE A 425 11.34 9.00 3.43
N ALA A 426 11.65 10.30 3.38
CA ALA A 426 10.71 11.35 3.71
C ALA A 426 9.47 11.34 2.78
N SER A 427 9.62 10.89 1.53
CA SER A 427 8.51 10.72 0.58
C SER A 427 7.49 9.65 0.97
N GLY A 428 7.85 8.72 1.87
CA GLY A 428 6.98 7.64 2.32
C GLY A 428 6.45 6.74 1.21
N ALA A 429 7.11 6.72 0.04
CA ALA A 429 6.74 5.88 -1.10
C ALA A 429 6.57 4.41 -0.70
N PHE A 430 7.35 3.98 0.29
CA PHE A 430 7.44 2.61 0.73
C PHE A 430 6.78 2.39 2.10
N GLU A 431 5.71 3.12 2.43
CA GLU A 431 4.95 2.91 3.66
C GLU A 431 4.44 1.46 3.78
N ALA A 432 4.54 0.86 4.96
CA ALA A 432 4.19 -0.54 5.19
C ALA A 432 3.35 -0.68 6.46
N THR A 433 2.23 -1.40 6.37
CA THR A 433 1.34 -1.66 7.52
C THR A 433 1.62 -2.99 8.21
N LEU A 434 2.31 -3.90 7.55
CA LEU A 434 2.66 -5.24 8.03
C LEU A 434 4.01 -5.62 7.44
N TYR A 435 4.82 -6.34 8.21
CA TYR A 435 6.06 -6.95 7.76
C TYR A 435 5.95 -8.47 7.94
N SER A 436 5.92 -9.20 6.83
CA SER A 436 5.84 -10.67 6.82
C SER A 436 7.09 -11.31 6.21
N ASP A 437 7.35 -12.57 6.54
CA ASP A 437 8.43 -13.34 5.91
C ASP A 437 8.26 -13.45 4.37
N GLU A 438 7.02 -13.44 3.87
CA GLU A 438 6.74 -13.39 2.43
C GLU A 438 7.12 -12.03 1.81
N ASP A 439 6.97 -10.93 2.56
CA ASP A 439 7.46 -9.62 2.10
C ASP A 439 8.98 -9.62 2.03
N ARG A 440 9.69 -10.20 3.01
CA ARG A 440 11.17 -10.33 2.95
C ARG A 440 11.64 -11.10 1.69
N ALA A 441 10.93 -12.17 1.33
CA ALA A 441 11.28 -12.98 0.16
C ALA A 441 10.88 -12.34 -1.20
N ARG A 442 10.09 -11.26 -1.19
CA ARG A 442 9.49 -10.67 -2.39
C ARG A 442 10.51 -10.21 -3.42
N ALA A 443 11.59 -9.56 -3.00
CA ALA A 443 12.61 -9.05 -3.92
C ALA A 443 13.25 -10.20 -4.72
N SER A 444 13.61 -11.29 -4.03
CA SER A 444 14.18 -12.50 -4.66
C SER A 444 13.22 -13.15 -5.66
N PHE A 445 11.91 -13.18 -5.37
CA PHE A 445 10.91 -13.73 -6.30
C PHE A 445 10.82 -12.93 -7.60
N TYR A 446 10.77 -11.60 -7.53
CA TYR A 446 10.71 -10.77 -8.74
C TYR A 446 11.99 -10.88 -9.56
N GLN A 447 13.14 -10.98 -8.91
CA GLN A 447 14.40 -11.20 -9.60
C GLN A 447 14.44 -12.56 -10.31
N ALA A 448 14.01 -13.63 -9.64
CA ALA A 448 13.90 -14.95 -10.26
C ALA A 448 12.91 -14.93 -11.44
N ASN A 449 11.79 -14.21 -11.30
CA ASN A 449 10.81 -14.05 -12.37
C ASN A 449 11.36 -13.27 -13.56
N ALA A 450 12.11 -12.19 -13.35
CA ALA A 450 12.73 -11.40 -14.42
C ALA A 450 13.77 -12.23 -15.19
N ARG A 451 14.66 -12.94 -14.47
CA ARG A 451 15.61 -13.90 -15.08
C ARG A 451 14.89 -14.97 -15.89
N ARG A 452 13.76 -15.47 -15.38
CA ARG A 452 12.89 -16.42 -16.09
C ARG A 452 12.33 -15.84 -17.38
N VAL A 453 11.77 -14.63 -17.37
CA VAL A 453 11.20 -14.01 -18.58
C VAL A 453 12.27 -13.88 -19.66
N ALA A 454 13.49 -13.47 -19.28
CA ALA A 454 14.63 -13.42 -20.19
C ALA A 454 15.00 -14.80 -20.76
N LEU A 455 15.00 -15.85 -19.93
CA LEU A 455 15.25 -17.23 -20.37
C LEU A 455 14.13 -17.80 -21.23
N GLN A 456 12.86 -17.47 -20.95
CA GLN A 456 11.71 -17.88 -21.78
C GLN A 456 11.76 -17.26 -23.18
N GLN A 457 12.21 -16.00 -23.30
CA GLN A 457 12.44 -15.38 -24.61
C GLN A 457 13.55 -16.08 -25.40
N GLN A 458 14.45 -16.81 -24.73
CA GLN A 458 15.53 -17.59 -25.34
C GLN A 458 15.16 -19.08 -25.57
N ALA A 459 14.17 -19.61 -24.85
CA ALA A 459 13.77 -21.02 -24.92
C ALA A 459 12.66 -21.23 -25.96
N GLY A 460 12.94 -22.06 -26.99
CA GLY A 460 11.99 -22.34 -28.08
C GLY A 460 10.79 -23.24 -27.76
N ASP A 461 10.72 -23.85 -26.55
CA ASP A 461 9.60 -24.72 -26.14
C ASP A 461 9.18 -24.46 -24.67
N LEU A 462 7.98 -23.90 -24.51
CA LEU A 462 7.36 -23.59 -23.23
C LEU A 462 7.02 -24.84 -22.39
N ALA A 463 6.64 -25.95 -23.01
CA ALA A 463 6.19 -27.14 -22.30
C ALA A 463 7.36 -27.87 -21.62
N ALA A 464 8.50 -27.99 -22.32
CA ALA A 464 9.73 -28.50 -21.75
C ALA A 464 10.24 -27.63 -20.60
N TYR A 465 10.16 -26.31 -20.75
CA TYR A 465 10.50 -25.37 -19.70
C TYR A 465 9.64 -25.58 -18.44
N LEU A 466 8.31 -25.61 -18.55
CA LEU A 466 7.44 -25.79 -17.38
C LEU A 466 7.69 -27.09 -16.62
N ARG A 467 8.00 -28.20 -17.31
CA ARG A 467 8.36 -29.48 -16.67
C ARG A 467 9.68 -29.39 -15.90
N SER A 468 10.65 -28.60 -16.38
CA SER A 468 11.94 -28.42 -15.71
C SER A 468 11.84 -27.71 -14.36
N LEU A 469 10.72 -27.03 -14.08
CA LEU A 469 10.51 -26.29 -12.84
C LEU A 469 10.19 -27.16 -11.62
N ASP A 470 9.96 -28.47 -11.80
CA ASP A 470 9.60 -29.43 -10.75
C ASP A 470 8.59 -28.87 -9.74
N MET A 471 7.46 -28.41 -10.28
CA MET A 471 6.47 -27.65 -9.52
C MET A 471 5.60 -28.55 -8.63
N GLU A 472 5.33 -28.08 -7.41
CA GLU A 472 4.37 -28.68 -6.49
C GLU A 472 3.30 -27.64 -6.12
N LEU A 473 2.03 -27.96 -6.41
CA LEU A 473 0.87 -27.11 -6.10
C LEU A 473 0.05 -27.74 -4.97
N THR A 474 -0.11 -27.03 -3.86
CA THR A 474 -0.90 -27.46 -2.71
C THR A 474 -2.24 -26.74 -2.66
N PHE A 475 -3.35 -27.49 -2.57
CA PHE A 475 -4.69 -26.97 -2.25
C PHE A 475 -5.00 -27.21 -0.78
N LYS A 476 -5.52 -26.21 -0.07
CA LYS A 476 -5.98 -26.34 1.32
C LYS A 476 -7.25 -25.48 1.52
N PRO A 477 -8.21 -25.87 2.37
CA PRO A 477 -9.33 -25.01 2.72
C PRO A 477 -8.87 -23.76 3.48
N PHE A 478 -9.71 -22.74 3.60
CA PHE A 478 -9.42 -21.64 4.52
C PHE A 478 -9.30 -22.16 5.95
N ASP A 479 -8.42 -21.50 6.72
CA ASP A 479 -8.21 -21.80 8.12
C ASP A 479 -7.81 -20.53 8.89
N SER A 480 -7.91 -20.61 10.21
CA SER A 480 -7.54 -19.51 11.11
C SER A 480 -6.11 -19.00 10.91
N GLN A 481 -5.16 -19.89 10.59
CA GLN A 481 -3.77 -19.50 10.35
C GLN A 481 -3.58 -18.68 9.06
N GLY A 482 -4.31 -19.03 7.99
CA GLY A 482 -4.24 -18.33 6.70
C GLY A 482 -5.12 -17.09 6.61
N ARG A 483 -6.08 -16.90 7.52
CA ARG A 483 -7.18 -15.93 7.40
C ARG A 483 -6.74 -14.48 7.13
N ALA A 484 -5.85 -13.94 7.96
CA ALA A 484 -5.33 -12.58 7.78
C ALA A 484 -4.64 -12.42 6.41
N ARG A 485 -3.91 -13.45 5.96
CA ARG A 485 -3.23 -13.47 4.66
C ARG A 485 -4.21 -13.54 3.49
N ILE A 486 -5.28 -14.32 3.62
CA ILE A 486 -6.34 -14.44 2.62
C ILE A 486 -7.03 -13.08 2.43
N ALA A 487 -7.45 -12.44 3.52
CA ALA A 487 -8.04 -11.09 3.48
C ALA A 487 -7.08 -10.08 2.84
N GLN A 488 -5.79 -10.15 3.18
CA GLN A 488 -4.77 -9.31 2.59
C GLN A 488 -4.59 -9.54 1.08
N LEU A 489 -4.57 -10.78 0.61
CA LEU A 489 -4.45 -11.12 -0.82
C LEU A 489 -5.67 -10.68 -1.62
N ILE A 490 -6.88 -10.87 -1.06
CA ILE A 490 -8.13 -10.35 -1.61
C ILE A 490 -8.06 -8.82 -1.73
N GLY A 491 -7.60 -8.13 -0.70
CA GLY A 491 -7.47 -6.67 -0.68
C GLY A 491 -6.44 -6.12 -1.66
N LYS A 492 -5.30 -6.81 -1.83
CA LYS A 492 -4.15 -6.34 -2.63
C LYS A 492 -4.18 -6.79 -4.10
N SER A 493 -4.84 -7.90 -4.44
CA SER A 493 -4.86 -8.40 -5.81
C SER A 493 -5.91 -7.67 -6.66
N ASN A 494 -5.41 -6.84 -7.58
CA ASN A 494 -6.22 -6.02 -8.48
C ASN A 494 -6.12 -6.46 -9.95
N GLN A 495 -4.95 -6.93 -10.40
CA GLN A 495 -4.74 -7.21 -11.82
C GLN A 495 -5.28 -8.59 -12.22
N PHE A 496 -5.08 -9.60 -11.36
CA PHE A 496 -5.59 -10.95 -11.56
C PHE A 496 -6.66 -11.26 -10.52
N ASN A 497 -7.76 -10.50 -10.55
CA ASN A 497 -8.93 -10.69 -9.71
C ASN A 497 -10.19 -10.46 -10.57
N LEU A 498 -10.98 -11.52 -10.79
CA LEU A 498 -12.09 -11.51 -11.75
C LEU A 498 -13.25 -10.60 -11.34
N THR A 499 -13.54 -10.50 -10.04
CA THR A 499 -14.70 -9.73 -9.54
C THR A 499 -14.29 -8.47 -8.77
N THR A 500 -13.04 -8.39 -8.31
CA THR A 500 -12.52 -7.33 -7.43
C THR A 500 -13.31 -7.14 -6.13
N ARG A 501 -14.09 -8.15 -5.73
CA ARG A 501 -14.76 -8.19 -4.42
C ARG A 501 -13.72 -8.09 -3.30
N ARG A 502 -14.12 -7.47 -2.20
CA ARG A 502 -13.27 -7.24 -1.02
C ARG A 502 -13.96 -7.85 0.18
N TYR A 503 -13.18 -8.59 0.95
CA TYR A 503 -13.63 -9.21 2.19
C TYR A 503 -12.70 -8.77 3.30
N SER A 504 -13.29 -8.28 4.38
CA SER A 504 -12.64 -8.12 5.68
C SER A 504 -12.29 -9.49 6.26
N GLU A 505 -11.40 -9.51 7.25
CA GLU A 505 -11.02 -10.75 7.92
C GLU A 505 -12.20 -11.48 8.57
N ALA A 506 -13.16 -10.72 9.12
CA ALA A 506 -14.39 -11.26 9.71
C ALA A 506 -15.30 -11.89 8.64
N GLU A 507 -15.37 -11.31 7.45
CA GLU A 507 -16.11 -11.91 6.34
C GLU A 507 -15.41 -13.17 5.80
N VAL A 508 -14.07 -13.22 5.80
CA VAL A 508 -13.30 -14.42 5.46
C VAL A 508 -13.56 -15.54 6.48
N GLU A 509 -13.62 -15.22 7.77
CA GLU A 509 -14.03 -16.19 8.82
C GLU A 509 -15.47 -16.70 8.60
N ALA A 510 -16.40 -15.82 8.22
CA ALA A 510 -17.75 -16.25 7.89
C ALA A 510 -17.79 -17.19 6.66
N LEU A 511 -16.94 -16.95 5.66
CA LEU A 511 -16.78 -17.84 4.49
C LEU A 511 -16.15 -19.18 4.85
N GLU A 512 -15.20 -19.20 5.78
CA GLU A 512 -14.55 -20.41 6.30
C GLU A 512 -15.56 -21.40 6.90
N HIS A 513 -16.59 -20.89 7.57
CA HIS A 513 -17.61 -21.71 8.25
C HIS A 513 -18.91 -21.91 7.47
N ALA A 514 -19.01 -21.36 6.25
CA ALA A 514 -20.22 -21.45 5.44
C ALA A 514 -20.35 -22.84 4.77
N ALA A 515 -21.41 -23.57 5.08
CA ALA A 515 -21.64 -24.93 4.56
C ALA A 515 -21.91 -24.98 3.04
N ASP A 516 -22.32 -23.87 2.43
CA ASP A 516 -22.54 -23.73 1.00
C ASP A 516 -21.28 -23.28 0.23
N CYS A 517 -20.15 -23.08 0.93
CA CYS A 517 -18.92 -22.56 0.34
C CYS A 517 -17.84 -23.63 0.15
N LEU A 518 -17.24 -23.64 -1.04
CA LEU A 518 -15.89 -24.13 -1.24
C LEU A 518 -14.92 -22.97 -1.10
N THR A 519 -14.00 -23.07 -0.16
CA THR A 519 -12.89 -22.13 0.00
C THR A 519 -11.58 -22.83 -0.29
N LEU A 520 -10.70 -22.20 -1.08
CA LEU A 520 -9.38 -22.74 -1.41
C LEU A 520 -8.31 -21.65 -1.25
N GLN A 521 -7.30 -21.94 -0.44
CA GLN A 521 -6.00 -21.30 -0.51
C GLN A 521 -5.04 -22.21 -1.28
N VAL A 522 -4.28 -21.64 -2.20
CA VAL A 522 -3.39 -22.39 -3.09
C VAL A 522 -1.95 -21.91 -2.90
N ARG A 523 -1.02 -22.86 -2.70
CA ARG A 523 0.42 -22.61 -2.58
C ARG A 523 1.17 -23.27 -3.73
N LEU A 524 2.22 -22.64 -4.24
CA LEU A 524 3.08 -23.19 -5.29
C LEU A 524 4.54 -23.18 -4.85
N LYS A 525 5.22 -24.31 -4.99
CA LYS A 525 6.67 -24.44 -4.83
C LYS A 525 7.30 -24.90 -6.14
N ASP A 526 8.49 -24.39 -6.46
CA ASP A 526 9.29 -24.78 -7.62
C ASP A 526 10.79 -24.89 -7.24
N VAL A 527 11.65 -25.27 -8.19
CA VAL A 527 13.11 -25.41 -7.99
C VAL A 527 13.84 -24.13 -7.54
N PHE A 528 13.29 -22.96 -7.84
CA PHE A 528 13.89 -21.66 -7.50
C PHE A 528 13.39 -21.13 -6.16
N ALA A 529 12.14 -21.44 -5.79
CA ALA A 529 11.46 -20.78 -4.69
C ALA A 529 10.20 -21.52 -4.21
N ASP A 530 9.93 -21.38 -2.90
CA ASP A 530 8.58 -21.54 -2.38
C ASP A 530 7.82 -20.22 -2.54
N ASN A 531 6.84 -20.19 -3.45
CA ASN A 531 6.12 -18.98 -3.81
C ASN A 531 5.01 -18.63 -2.80
N GLY A 532 4.84 -19.38 -1.70
CA GLY A 532 3.84 -19.09 -0.67
C GLY A 532 2.40 -19.18 -1.19
N MET A 533 1.45 -18.53 -0.49
CA MET A 533 0.05 -18.49 -0.96
C MET A 533 -0.05 -17.63 -2.22
N ILE A 534 -0.48 -18.23 -3.33
CA ILE A 534 -0.48 -17.62 -4.65
C ILE A 534 -1.87 -17.43 -5.25
N SER A 535 -2.91 -18.07 -4.70
CA SER A 535 -4.27 -17.94 -5.21
C SER A 535 -5.29 -18.20 -4.10
N VAL A 536 -6.42 -17.53 -4.21
CA VAL A 536 -7.57 -17.63 -3.33
C VAL A 536 -8.81 -17.82 -4.19
N ILE A 537 -9.60 -18.85 -3.86
CA ILE A 537 -10.85 -19.16 -4.53
C ILE A 537 -11.96 -19.27 -3.49
N VAL A 538 -13.09 -18.63 -3.78
CA VAL A 538 -14.36 -18.80 -3.08
C VAL A 538 -15.40 -19.17 -4.13
N ALA A 539 -16.04 -20.32 -3.96
CA ALA A 539 -17.15 -20.74 -4.79
C ALA A 539 -18.34 -21.14 -3.90
N ARG A 540 -19.56 -20.89 -4.36
CA ARG A 540 -20.80 -21.16 -3.63
C ARG A 540 -21.68 -22.12 -4.41
N LEU A 541 -22.21 -23.13 -3.74
CA LEU A 541 -23.22 -24.00 -4.33
C LEU A 541 -24.60 -23.30 -4.22
N ARG A 542 -25.17 -22.93 -5.37
CA ARG A 542 -26.51 -22.34 -5.48
C ARG A 542 -27.35 -23.24 -6.38
N GLU A 543 -28.38 -23.85 -5.82
CA GLU A 543 -29.27 -24.77 -6.53
C GLU A 543 -28.48 -25.89 -7.22
N ASP A 544 -28.35 -25.87 -8.55
CA ASP A 544 -27.61 -26.83 -9.37
C ASP A 544 -26.32 -26.25 -9.99
N ALA A 545 -25.86 -25.08 -9.54
CA ALA A 545 -24.67 -24.40 -10.04
C ALA A 545 -23.62 -24.14 -8.95
N LEU A 546 -22.35 -24.32 -9.30
CA LEU A 546 -21.21 -23.86 -8.50
C LEU A 546 -20.80 -22.47 -8.99
N GLU A 547 -21.18 -21.43 -8.26
CA GLU A 547 -20.88 -20.04 -8.59
C GLU A 547 -19.50 -19.64 -8.05
N ILE A 548 -18.60 -19.20 -8.92
CA ILE A 548 -17.30 -18.65 -8.55
C ILE A 548 -17.52 -17.19 -8.12
N ASP A 549 -17.51 -16.99 -6.80
CA ASP A 549 -17.64 -15.67 -6.17
C ASP A 549 -16.34 -14.87 -6.28
N THR A 550 -15.22 -15.53 -5.97
CA THR A 550 -13.88 -14.93 -5.97
C THR A 550 -12.89 -15.89 -6.58
N TRP A 551 -12.14 -15.43 -7.56
CA TRP A 551 -10.95 -16.09 -8.05
C TRP A 551 -9.89 -15.03 -8.31
N LEU A 552 -8.82 -15.12 -7.55
CA LEU A 552 -7.65 -14.27 -7.73
C LEU A 552 -6.38 -15.09 -7.71
N MET A 553 -5.36 -14.56 -8.38
CA MET A 553 -4.00 -15.10 -8.35
C MET A 553 -2.98 -13.99 -8.13
N SER A 554 -1.81 -14.37 -7.67
CA SER A 554 -0.63 -13.51 -7.61
C SER A 554 0.04 -13.45 -8.98
N CYS A 555 0.54 -12.27 -9.36
CA CYS A 555 1.25 -12.08 -10.63
C CYS A 555 2.52 -12.95 -10.75
N ARG A 556 3.09 -13.43 -9.64
CA ARG A 556 4.33 -14.24 -9.62
C ARG A 556 4.21 -15.65 -10.21
N VAL A 557 2.99 -16.17 -10.39
CA VAL A 557 2.75 -17.54 -10.89
C VAL A 557 2.08 -17.61 -12.26
N LEU A 558 1.94 -16.47 -12.93
CA LEU A 558 1.27 -16.41 -14.23
C LEU A 558 2.04 -17.18 -15.32
N GLY A 559 1.27 -17.85 -16.18
CA GLY A 559 1.79 -18.67 -17.28
C GLY A 559 2.35 -20.02 -16.84
N ARG A 560 2.06 -20.47 -15.61
CA ARG A 560 2.51 -21.76 -15.08
C ARG A 560 1.44 -22.84 -15.08
N LYS A 561 0.28 -22.60 -15.72
CA LYS A 561 -0.88 -23.50 -15.73
C LYS A 561 -1.53 -23.68 -14.34
N VAL A 562 -1.29 -22.76 -13.39
CA VAL A 562 -1.97 -22.78 -12.08
C VAL A 562 -3.47 -22.57 -12.24
N GLU A 563 -3.85 -21.67 -13.14
CA GLU A 563 -5.24 -21.43 -13.49
C GLU A 563 -5.95 -22.70 -14.03
N HIS A 564 -5.22 -23.55 -14.76
CA HIS A 564 -5.76 -24.81 -15.28
C HIS A 564 -5.96 -25.80 -14.12
N ALA A 565 -5.00 -25.89 -13.20
CA ALA A 565 -5.10 -26.74 -12.01
C ALA A 565 -6.28 -26.35 -11.10
N VAL A 566 -6.48 -25.04 -10.88
CA VAL A 566 -7.62 -24.52 -10.11
C VAL A 566 -8.94 -24.87 -10.79
N LEU A 567 -9.04 -24.72 -12.12
CA LEU A 567 -10.27 -25.10 -12.84
C LEU A 567 -10.54 -26.60 -12.77
N GLN A 568 -9.52 -27.45 -12.91
CA GLN A 568 -9.67 -28.90 -12.73
C GLN A 568 -10.21 -29.23 -11.34
N LYS A 569 -9.71 -28.56 -10.29
CA LYS A 569 -10.19 -28.72 -8.92
C LYS A 569 -11.66 -28.28 -8.76
N LEU A 570 -12.05 -27.16 -9.37
CA LEU A 570 -13.44 -26.68 -9.37
C LEU A 570 -14.38 -27.64 -10.10
N CYS A 571 -13.96 -28.18 -11.25
CA CYS A 571 -14.71 -29.20 -12.00
C CYS A 571 -14.90 -30.48 -11.20
N ALA A 572 -13.83 -30.99 -10.58
CA ALA A 572 -13.90 -32.18 -9.74
C ALA A 572 -14.84 -31.98 -8.54
N TYR A 573 -14.77 -30.81 -7.87
CA TYR A 573 -15.67 -30.49 -6.77
C TYR A 573 -17.13 -30.38 -7.23
N ALA A 574 -17.40 -29.65 -8.31
CA ALA A 574 -18.74 -29.50 -8.88
C ALA A 574 -19.38 -30.86 -9.20
N GLN A 575 -18.63 -31.78 -9.79
CA GLN A 575 -19.09 -33.15 -10.07
C GLN A 575 -19.37 -33.94 -8.79
N ALA A 576 -18.51 -33.82 -7.76
CA ALA A 576 -18.67 -34.53 -6.50
C ALA A 576 -19.96 -34.13 -5.77
N VAL A 577 -20.27 -32.82 -5.75
CA VAL A 577 -21.48 -32.27 -5.11
C VAL A 577 -22.72 -32.29 -6.01
N GLY A 578 -22.59 -32.78 -7.26
CA GLY A 578 -23.71 -32.92 -8.18
C GLY A 578 -24.18 -31.62 -8.85
N ALA A 579 -23.35 -30.58 -8.88
CA ALA A 579 -23.63 -29.37 -9.64
C ALA A 579 -23.58 -29.67 -11.15
N ARG A 580 -24.55 -29.14 -11.89
CA ARG A 580 -24.69 -29.29 -13.35
C ARG A 580 -23.88 -28.26 -14.12
N SER A 581 -23.55 -27.14 -13.50
CA SER A 581 -22.79 -26.06 -14.14
C SER A 581 -21.84 -25.38 -13.16
N ILE A 582 -20.76 -24.80 -13.69
CA ILE A 582 -19.93 -23.82 -12.99
C ILE A 582 -20.26 -22.46 -13.60
N VAL A 583 -20.54 -21.47 -12.75
CA VAL A 583 -20.87 -20.12 -13.19
C VAL A 583 -19.78 -19.17 -12.73
N GLY A 584 -19.18 -18.47 -13.69
CA GLY A 584 -18.13 -17.49 -13.45
C GLY A 584 -18.62 -16.07 -13.70
N GLU A 585 -18.18 -15.13 -12.86
CA GLU A 585 -18.47 -13.70 -13.04
C GLU A 585 -17.17 -12.92 -13.27
N TYR A 586 -17.17 -12.04 -14.27
CA TYR A 586 -16.13 -11.03 -14.48
C TYR A 586 -16.72 -9.63 -14.34
N ARG A 587 -16.11 -8.79 -13.49
CA ARG A 587 -16.43 -7.36 -13.34
C ARG A 587 -15.27 -6.53 -13.87
N PRO A 588 -15.45 -5.79 -14.97
CA PRO A 588 -14.37 -5.02 -15.54
C PRO A 588 -13.97 -3.86 -14.63
N THR A 589 -12.67 -3.64 -14.54
CA THR A 589 -12.06 -2.45 -13.95
C THR A 589 -10.89 -2.04 -14.84
N ALA A 590 -10.40 -0.80 -14.68
CA ALA A 590 -9.21 -0.36 -15.41
C ALA A 590 -7.98 -1.26 -15.15
N ARG A 591 -7.95 -1.97 -14.01
CA ARG A 591 -6.79 -2.72 -13.50
C ARG A 591 -6.82 -4.21 -13.83
N ASN A 592 -7.99 -4.83 -14.00
CA ASN A 592 -8.12 -6.28 -14.22
C ASN A 592 -8.42 -6.66 -15.68
N ARG A 593 -8.12 -5.78 -16.64
CA ARG A 593 -8.31 -6.05 -18.08
C ARG A 593 -7.56 -7.29 -18.56
N MET A 594 -6.43 -7.63 -17.93
CA MET A 594 -5.65 -8.82 -18.31
C MET A 594 -6.41 -10.14 -18.14
N VAL A 595 -7.47 -10.18 -17.32
CA VAL A 595 -8.30 -11.38 -17.09
C VAL A 595 -9.67 -11.31 -17.78
N GLU A 596 -9.92 -10.33 -18.64
CA GLU A 596 -11.19 -10.18 -19.36
C GLU A 596 -11.58 -11.45 -20.13
N GLN A 597 -10.59 -12.09 -20.77
CA GLN A 597 -10.80 -13.30 -21.57
C GLN A 597 -10.61 -14.60 -20.76
N HIS A 598 -10.46 -14.52 -19.43
CA HIS A 598 -10.11 -15.68 -18.60
C HIS A 598 -11.10 -16.85 -18.74
N TYR A 599 -12.40 -16.58 -18.59
CA TYR A 599 -13.44 -17.61 -18.73
C TYR A 599 -13.57 -18.12 -20.17
N ALA A 600 -13.48 -17.23 -21.17
CA ALA A 600 -13.53 -17.60 -22.58
C ALA A 600 -12.37 -18.54 -22.96
N ASN A 601 -11.15 -18.24 -22.49
CA ASN A 601 -9.97 -19.07 -22.71
C ASN A 601 -10.10 -20.48 -22.10
N PHE A 602 -10.97 -20.63 -21.10
CA PHE A 602 -11.31 -21.91 -20.48
C PHE A 602 -12.55 -22.59 -21.04
N GLY A 603 -13.09 -22.09 -22.14
CA GLY A 603 -14.24 -22.70 -22.81
C GLY A 603 -15.58 -22.45 -22.11
N PHE A 604 -15.66 -21.52 -21.16
CA PHE A 604 -16.96 -21.10 -20.65
C PHE A 604 -17.74 -20.39 -21.75
N ALA A 605 -19.05 -20.64 -21.83
CA ALA A 605 -19.97 -19.93 -22.69
C ALA A 605 -20.48 -18.65 -22.02
N LEU A 606 -20.46 -17.53 -22.76
CA LEU A 606 -21.03 -16.26 -22.29
C LEU A 606 -22.55 -16.39 -22.16
N ARG A 607 -23.09 -16.14 -20.97
CA ARG A 607 -24.54 -16.13 -20.69
C ARG A 607 -25.13 -14.74 -20.73
N GLU A 608 -24.46 -13.78 -20.11
CA GLU A 608 -24.98 -12.43 -19.91
C GLU A 608 -23.86 -11.39 -20.01
N ARG A 609 -24.21 -10.22 -20.54
CA ARG A 609 -23.40 -9.01 -20.50
C ARG A 609 -24.30 -7.83 -20.18
N ASP A 610 -23.99 -7.10 -19.12
CA ASP A 610 -24.72 -5.89 -18.76
C ASP A 610 -24.11 -4.61 -19.37
N ALA A 611 -24.78 -3.48 -19.15
CA ALA A 611 -24.36 -2.17 -19.65
C ALA A 611 -23.06 -1.67 -19.01
N ASP A 612 -22.73 -2.12 -17.80
CA ASP A 612 -21.52 -1.76 -17.06
C ASP A 612 -20.32 -2.67 -17.43
N GLY A 613 -20.53 -3.59 -18.38
CA GLY A 613 -19.52 -4.50 -18.92
C GLY A 613 -19.27 -5.74 -18.06
N ARG A 614 -20.04 -5.97 -16.99
CA ARG A 614 -20.02 -7.24 -16.25
C ARG A 614 -20.43 -8.36 -17.19
N THR A 615 -19.76 -9.50 -17.06
CA THR A 615 -20.09 -10.69 -17.84
C THR A 615 -20.25 -11.91 -16.95
N VAL A 616 -21.23 -12.75 -17.28
CA VAL A 616 -21.51 -14.01 -16.60
C VAL A 616 -21.30 -15.14 -17.59
N TRP A 617 -20.58 -16.17 -17.15
CA TRP A 617 -20.08 -17.25 -17.98
C TRP A 617 -20.49 -18.60 -17.37
N THR A 618 -20.72 -19.63 -18.18
CA THR A 618 -21.09 -20.95 -17.70
C THR A 618 -20.26 -22.05 -18.35
N LEU A 619 -19.90 -23.08 -17.58
CA LEU A 619 -19.18 -24.26 -18.04
C LEU A 619 -19.87 -25.53 -17.54
N ASP A 620 -19.96 -26.54 -18.39
CA ASP A 620 -20.31 -27.90 -17.96
C ASP A 620 -19.09 -28.52 -17.23
N PRO A 621 -19.20 -28.94 -15.96
CA PRO A 621 -18.08 -29.48 -15.21
C PRO A 621 -17.43 -30.71 -15.86
N THR A 622 -18.14 -31.42 -16.74
CA THR A 622 -17.61 -32.58 -17.48
C THR A 622 -16.74 -32.18 -18.68
N GLN A 623 -16.84 -30.91 -19.12
CA GLN A 623 -16.07 -30.33 -20.21
C GLN A 623 -14.87 -29.52 -19.73
N GLY A 624 -14.49 -29.66 -18.45
CA GLY A 624 -13.30 -29.03 -17.88
C GLY A 624 -12.00 -29.45 -18.60
N PRO A 625 -10.92 -28.67 -18.47
CA PRO A 625 -9.67 -28.94 -19.16
C PRO A 625 -9.04 -30.27 -18.70
N GLY A 626 -8.90 -31.23 -19.62
CA GLY A 626 -8.24 -32.53 -19.39
C GLY A 626 -6.72 -32.54 -19.66
N GLU A 627 -6.07 -31.38 -19.69
CA GLU A 627 -4.63 -31.27 -19.97
C GLU A 627 -3.80 -31.83 -18.82
N GLU A 628 -2.71 -32.54 -19.15
CA GLU A 628 -1.72 -32.98 -18.17
C GLU A 628 -0.98 -31.75 -17.62
N LEU A 629 -1.04 -31.56 -16.30
CA LEU A 629 -0.44 -30.40 -15.65
C LEU A 629 1.07 -30.61 -15.47
N PRO A 630 1.91 -29.58 -15.71
CA PRO A 630 3.36 -29.66 -15.51
C PRO A 630 3.76 -29.53 -14.03
N MET A 631 2.92 -30.00 -13.11
CA MET A 631 3.10 -29.87 -11.67
C MET A 631 2.47 -31.03 -10.92
N ARG A 632 3.07 -31.38 -9.77
CA ARG A 632 2.52 -32.34 -8.83
C ARG A 632 1.47 -31.66 -7.96
N ILE A 633 0.27 -32.23 -7.89
CA ILE A 633 -0.83 -31.71 -7.07
C ILE A 633 -0.82 -32.40 -5.69
N VAL A 634 -0.86 -31.60 -4.62
CA VAL A 634 -1.09 -32.03 -3.24
C VAL A 634 -2.41 -31.44 -2.78
N ASP A 635 -3.43 -32.29 -2.64
CA ASP A 635 -4.76 -31.86 -2.26
C ASP A 635 -5.05 -32.17 -0.79
N LEU A 636 -5.12 -31.14 0.05
CA LEU A 636 -5.41 -31.22 1.48
C LEU A 636 -6.86 -30.83 1.80
N THR A 637 -7.73 -30.78 0.79
CA THR A 637 -9.16 -30.51 0.99
C THR A 637 -9.91 -31.82 1.27
N THR A 638 -10.84 -31.80 2.23
CA THR A 638 -11.78 -32.90 2.39
C THR A 638 -12.86 -32.78 1.33
N THR A 639 -12.95 -33.75 0.42
CA THR A 639 -14.11 -33.85 -0.47
C THR A 639 -15.29 -34.31 0.38
N PRO A 640 -16.48 -33.68 0.32
CA PRO A 640 -17.65 -34.24 0.99
C PRO A 640 -17.90 -35.64 0.39
N GLU A 641 -17.76 -36.68 1.22
CA GLU A 641 -18.27 -38.00 0.86
C GLU A 641 -19.75 -37.83 0.55
N ARG A 642 -20.17 -38.29 -0.64
CA ARG A 642 -21.59 -38.41 -0.96
C ARG A 642 -22.22 -39.20 0.19
N ALA A 643 -23.09 -38.56 0.96
CA ALA A 643 -24.10 -39.24 1.77
C ALA A 643 -25.08 -39.93 0.81
N LEU A 644 -24.61 -40.98 0.15
CA LEU A 644 -25.40 -42.00 -0.52
C LEU A 644 -25.11 -43.27 0.27
N ASP A 645 -25.87 -43.46 1.36
CA ASP A 645 -26.39 -44.75 1.80
C ASP A 645 -27.11 -44.60 3.14
N GLY A 646 -28.43 -44.84 3.14
CA GLY A 646 -29.19 -45.14 4.37
C GLY A 646 -30.57 -44.50 4.47
N VAL A 647 -31.54 -45.09 3.77
CA VAL A 647 -33.00 -45.27 4.06
C VAL A 647 -33.70 -44.22 4.93
#